data_AF-A0A1Y4LSR1-F1
#
_entry.id   AF-A0A1Y4LSR1-F1
#
_cell.length_a   1.000
_cell.length_b   1.000
_cell.length_c   1.000
_cell.angle_alpha   90.00
_cell.angle_beta   90.00
_cell.angle_gamma   90.00
#
_symmetry.space_group_name_H-M   'P 1'
#
loop_
_entity.id
_entity.type
_entity.pdbx_description
1 polymer ?
#
loop_
_entity_poly.entity_id
_entity_poly.type
_entity_poly.pdbx_seq_one_letter_code
_entity_poly.pdbx_strand_id
1 'polypeptide(L)'
;MIRRKSTEVLAIVLVLVMLVVSCLMPCFAEAVGGVEQQYESALFGTNLITVDIQMDADDWQDMLDNALSETYYAADVTINGQTFENVGIRPKGNTSLTQVASSDSDRYSFKIEFDHYQDGQTCWGLDKLVLNNLMSDETYLKEYFVYDMFAFLDMPASDYAMAEITVNGEPWGIYLALEGVEESFLTRNFGASPGELYKPENMGGGGPGGMMDKDEDEIREMMGLSEDEELPEMPEKGEMPQMGEMPEPPDGAQMPGQPPMASTDDTQDTGDTQPAQDTQSGDAQDGQTREGFQRGGGRGGMGGGMSSGGSDLNYIDDDLDSYETIWEGEVTDTDDADHQRVVEALKKISEGDLSGVDVDLMCKYMAVQTFVVNLDSLSGNMAHNYYLYEKDGQLALLPWDYNLAFGGFMSGDASSTINFPIDTPVSSVSMEDRQIFAVILNDEDACALYHSYLEKLCTEYVQGGQFELTYTMLRGLLDSRVATEEHDPTAFYTADEYTEAVEMLKTVIERRAESILGQLDGTIPSTTDGQQADSSTLVDASDLDLSIMGSQFGGGGHDGNGAEGGMMGHGGKMMPGAAGQQSEDTAAAPDDASQPSTDATTDTTQTTATQSAQPPEVGGEKPSGTPPDGQTPPDMASESNLSTTS
;
A
#
# COMPACT_ATOMS: atom_id res chain seq x y z
N MET A 1 -15.12 -11.53 72.17
CA MET A 1 -16.21 -11.91 71.23
C MET A 1 -16.43 -10.85 70.15
N ILE A 2 -16.88 -9.62 70.48
CA ILE A 2 -17.27 -8.58 69.48
C ILE A 2 -16.23 -8.41 68.35
N ARG A 3 -14.96 -8.12 68.67
CA ARG A 3 -13.86 -7.95 67.70
C ARG A 3 -13.62 -9.11 66.73
N ARG A 4 -14.08 -10.33 67.05
CA ARG A 4 -13.90 -11.52 66.20
C ARG A 4 -15.04 -11.67 65.19
N LYS A 5 -16.28 -11.32 65.59
CA LYS A 5 -17.40 -11.24 64.65
C LYS A 5 -17.21 -10.17 63.58
N SER A 6 -16.59 -9.04 63.92
CA SER A 6 -16.31 -7.97 62.95
C SER A 6 -15.31 -8.41 61.86
N THR A 7 -14.28 -9.18 62.21
CA THR A 7 -13.34 -9.74 61.22
C THR A 7 -13.98 -10.87 60.39
N GLU A 8 -14.81 -11.71 61.00
CA GLU A 8 -15.55 -12.76 60.29
C GLU A 8 -16.55 -12.17 59.28
N VAL A 9 -17.26 -11.08 59.63
CA VAL A 9 -18.14 -10.35 58.71
C VAL A 9 -17.36 -9.62 57.61
N LEU A 10 -16.23 -8.96 57.93
CA LEU A 10 -15.42 -8.25 56.93
C LEU A 10 -14.85 -9.21 55.87
N ALA A 11 -14.40 -10.40 56.28
CA ALA A 11 -13.93 -11.43 55.36
C ALA A 11 -15.05 -11.95 54.44
N ILE A 12 -16.27 -12.17 54.97
CA ILE A 12 -17.43 -12.57 54.17
C ILE A 12 -17.82 -11.48 53.17
N VAL A 13 -17.77 -10.20 53.55
CA VAL A 13 -18.03 -9.07 52.64
C VAL A 13 -16.95 -8.99 51.55
N LEU A 14 -15.67 -9.15 51.87
CA LEU A 14 -14.59 -9.17 50.87
C LEU A 14 -14.75 -10.33 49.88
N VAL A 15 -15.05 -11.54 50.35
CA VAL A 15 -15.29 -12.70 49.46
C VAL A 15 -16.55 -12.49 48.60
N LEU A 16 -17.61 -11.87 49.12
CA LEU A 16 -18.79 -11.51 48.32
C LEU A 16 -18.50 -10.41 47.30
N VAL A 17 -17.68 -9.41 47.63
CA VAL A 17 -17.25 -8.38 46.66
C VAL A 17 -16.38 -8.99 45.57
N MET A 18 -15.42 -9.84 45.92
CA MET A 18 -14.62 -10.59 44.93
C MET A 18 -15.50 -11.46 44.02
N LEU A 19 -16.44 -12.21 44.60
CA LEU A 19 -17.39 -13.02 43.82
C LEU A 19 -18.26 -12.17 42.89
N VAL A 20 -18.78 -11.04 43.37
CA VAL A 20 -19.57 -10.11 42.54
C VAL A 20 -18.72 -9.51 41.42
N VAL A 21 -17.47 -9.12 41.67
CA VAL A 21 -16.56 -8.66 40.61
C VAL A 21 -16.28 -9.77 39.60
N SER A 22 -15.96 -10.99 40.04
CA SER A 22 -15.74 -12.15 39.14
C SER A 22 -17.00 -12.65 38.42
N CYS A 23 -18.20 -12.24 38.87
CA CYS A 23 -19.47 -12.51 38.19
C CYS A 23 -19.99 -11.32 37.37
N LEU A 24 -19.30 -10.17 37.40
CA LEU A 24 -19.56 -9.01 36.54
C LEU A 24 -18.52 -8.88 35.43
N MET A 25 -17.28 -9.35 35.63
CA MET A 25 -16.25 -9.41 34.58
C MET A 25 -16.70 -10.18 33.31
N PRO A 26 -17.41 -11.32 33.40
CA PRO A 26 -17.96 -12.01 32.22
C PRO A 26 -19.14 -11.30 31.53
N CYS A 27 -19.40 -10.03 31.87
CA CYS A 27 -20.47 -9.20 31.29
C CYS A 27 -19.92 -7.88 30.71
N PHE A 28 -18.59 -7.79 30.57
CA PHE A 28 -17.87 -6.68 29.91
C PHE A 28 -16.82 -7.16 28.90
N ALA A 29 -16.72 -8.48 28.66
CA ALA A 29 -15.88 -9.09 27.64
C ALA A 29 -16.68 -9.36 26.35
N GLU A 30 -17.34 -8.32 25.85
CA GLU A 30 -18.12 -8.34 24.60
C GLU A 30 -18.18 -6.92 24.01
N ALA A 31 -17.06 -6.19 24.13
CA ALA A 31 -16.75 -5.06 23.26
C ALA A 31 -16.05 -5.63 22.02
N VAL A 32 -16.85 -6.10 21.05
CA VAL A 32 -16.34 -6.50 19.74
C VAL A 32 -16.11 -5.22 18.95
N GLY A 33 -14.84 -4.84 18.81
CA GLY A 33 -14.42 -3.59 18.19
C GLY A 33 -13.05 -3.14 18.71
N GLY A 34 -12.46 -2.25 17.93
CA GLY A 34 -11.12 -1.70 18.13
C GLY A 34 -10.83 -1.04 19.48
N VAL A 35 -9.54 -0.96 19.81
CA VAL A 35 -9.02 -0.24 20.98
C VAL A 35 -8.32 1.03 20.50
N GLU A 36 -8.88 2.20 20.83
CA GLU A 36 -8.31 3.52 20.55
C GLU A 36 -6.83 3.61 21.02
N GLN A 37 -5.92 3.82 20.07
CA GLN A 37 -4.49 3.92 20.28
C GLN A 37 -4.03 5.37 20.30
N GLN A 38 -2.96 5.66 21.05
CA GLN A 38 -2.48 7.04 21.18
C GLN A 38 -1.88 7.57 19.85
N TYR A 39 -1.30 6.70 19.01
CA TYR A 39 -0.72 7.09 17.72
C TYR A 39 -1.73 7.62 16.71
N GLU A 40 -2.99 7.15 16.71
CA GLU A 40 -4.06 7.67 15.83
C GLU A 40 -4.14 9.20 15.92
N SER A 41 -4.07 9.74 17.14
CA SER A 41 -4.14 11.18 17.39
C SER A 41 -2.78 11.90 17.43
N ALA A 42 -1.69 11.20 17.77
CA ALA A 42 -0.35 11.79 17.94
C ALA A 42 0.50 11.79 16.65
N LEU A 43 0.21 10.86 15.75
CA LEU A 43 0.87 10.68 14.46
C LEU A 43 -0.08 11.06 13.32
N PHE A 44 -1.18 10.31 13.14
CA PHE A 44 -2.08 10.45 12.00
C PHE A 44 -3.18 11.51 12.18
N GLY A 45 -3.30 12.11 13.36
CA GLY A 45 -4.15 13.28 13.64
C GLY A 45 -3.74 14.56 12.90
N THR A 46 -2.71 14.49 12.06
CA THR A 46 -2.22 15.55 11.18
C THR A 46 -1.84 14.99 9.81
N ASN A 47 -2.40 15.56 8.75
CA ASN A 47 -2.21 15.10 7.36
C ASN A 47 -0.78 15.31 6.81
N LEU A 48 0.10 15.99 7.56
CA LEU A 48 1.53 16.12 7.33
C LEU A 48 2.28 15.97 8.65
N ILE A 49 3.11 14.94 8.77
CA ILE A 49 4.01 14.67 9.90
C ILE A 49 5.45 15.08 9.56
N THR A 50 6.29 15.25 10.58
CA THR A 50 7.75 15.45 10.40
C THR A 50 8.51 14.25 10.97
N VAL A 51 9.44 13.69 10.20
CA VAL A 51 10.27 12.53 10.60
C VAL A 51 11.75 12.88 10.41
N ASP A 52 12.47 13.13 11.51
CA ASP A 52 13.90 13.39 11.49
C ASP A 52 14.68 12.13 11.92
N ILE A 53 15.55 11.62 11.04
CA ILE A 53 16.30 10.38 11.20
C ILE A 53 17.76 10.73 11.52
N GLN A 54 18.29 10.22 12.62
CA GLN A 54 19.66 10.49 13.08
C GLN A 54 20.41 9.17 13.29
N MET A 55 21.48 8.94 12.52
CA MET A 55 22.37 7.76 12.63
C MET A 55 23.76 8.06 12.05
N ASP A 56 24.73 7.14 12.16
CA ASP A 56 26.04 7.38 11.55
C ASP A 56 25.92 7.51 10.02
N ALA A 57 26.73 8.38 9.43
CA ALA A 57 26.69 8.66 8.00
C ALA A 57 27.32 7.53 7.16
N ASP A 58 28.30 6.81 7.73
CA ASP A 58 28.86 5.62 7.08
C ASP A 58 27.82 4.47 7.12
N ASP A 59 27.10 4.30 8.24
CA ASP A 59 26.03 3.29 8.38
C ASP A 59 24.81 3.60 7.48
N TRP A 60 24.43 4.88 7.32
CA TRP A 60 23.35 5.28 6.41
C TRP A 60 23.71 4.97 4.95
N GLN A 61 24.95 5.24 4.52
CA GLN A 61 25.36 4.90 3.16
C GLN A 61 25.45 3.38 2.96
N ASP A 62 25.98 2.61 3.93
CA ASP A 62 26.02 1.14 3.84
C ASP A 62 24.60 0.53 3.74
N MET A 63 23.61 1.13 4.43
CA MET A 63 22.20 0.75 4.30
C MET A 63 21.63 1.00 2.89
N LEU A 64 22.02 2.09 2.21
CA LEU A 64 21.61 2.40 0.84
C LEU A 64 22.33 1.51 -0.18
N ASP A 65 23.64 1.35 -0.06
CA ASP A 65 24.50 0.54 -0.92
C ASP A 65 24.11 -0.96 -0.87
N ASN A 66 23.61 -1.43 0.28
CA ASN A 66 23.17 -2.81 0.49
C ASN A 66 21.63 -2.95 0.58
N ALA A 67 20.84 -2.01 0.05
CA ALA A 67 19.39 -1.95 0.25
C ALA A 67 18.63 -3.26 -0.10
N LEU A 68 19.08 -3.99 -1.13
CA LEU A 68 18.55 -5.30 -1.55
C LEU A 68 18.68 -6.41 -0.50
N SER A 69 19.41 -6.18 0.61
CA SER A 69 19.50 -7.12 1.73
C SER A 69 18.34 -7.01 2.74
N GLU A 70 17.58 -5.91 2.70
CA GLU A 70 16.57 -5.56 3.71
C GLU A 70 17.10 -5.67 5.17
N THR A 71 18.40 -5.42 5.38
CA THR A 71 19.02 -5.42 6.71
C THR A 71 18.57 -4.21 7.53
N TYR A 72 18.23 -4.43 8.80
CA TYR A 72 17.96 -3.35 9.77
C TYR A 72 19.25 -2.73 10.31
N TYR A 73 19.24 -1.39 10.39
CA TYR A 73 20.28 -0.56 11.02
C TYR A 73 19.67 0.22 12.20
N ALA A 74 20.50 0.65 13.14
CA ALA A 74 20.08 1.40 14.32
C ALA A 74 20.05 2.92 14.05
N ALA A 75 18.93 3.56 14.38
CA ALA A 75 18.77 5.02 14.29
C ALA A 75 18.04 5.59 15.52
N ASP A 76 18.26 6.86 15.81
CA ASP A 76 17.36 7.67 16.65
C ASP A 76 16.39 8.41 15.71
N VAL A 77 15.08 8.26 15.88
CA VAL A 77 14.07 8.87 15.00
C VAL A 77 13.18 9.83 15.79
N THR A 78 13.11 11.09 15.38
CA THR A 78 12.27 12.13 16.00
C THR A 78 11.03 12.40 15.15
N ILE A 79 9.88 11.97 15.66
CA ILE A 79 8.59 12.09 14.97
C ILE A 79 7.72 13.13 15.67
N ASN A 80 7.23 14.12 14.93
CA ASN A 80 6.45 15.25 15.45
C ASN A 80 7.07 15.95 16.69
N GLY A 81 8.40 15.89 16.82
CA GLY A 81 9.18 16.46 17.93
C GLY A 81 9.37 15.55 19.16
N GLN A 82 8.96 14.28 19.12
CA GLN A 82 9.32 13.26 20.11
C GLN A 82 10.34 12.27 19.54
N THR A 83 11.49 12.11 20.20
CA THR A 83 12.54 11.17 19.82
C THR A 83 12.27 9.77 20.37
N PHE A 84 12.47 8.79 19.50
CA PHE A 84 12.49 7.35 19.77
C PHE A 84 13.94 6.89 19.54
N GLU A 85 14.63 6.52 20.62
CA GLU A 85 16.06 6.19 20.58
C GLU A 85 16.28 4.75 20.13
N ASN A 86 17.32 4.50 19.31
CA ASN A 86 17.81 3.18 18.92
C ASN A 86 16.68 2.24 18.43
N VAL A 87 15.94 2.69 17.41
CA VAL A 87 14.94 1.92 16.65
C VAL A 87 15.59 1.20 15.47
N GLY A 88 14.92 0.21 14.89
CA GLY A 88 15.32 -0.38 13.62
C GLY A 88 14.81 0.45 12.44
N ILE A 89 15.67 0.73 11.46
CA ILE A 89 15.28 1.25 10.14
C ILE A 89 15.88 0.38 9.02
N ARG A 90 15.14 0.19 7.93
CA ARG A 90 15.61 -0.46 6.71
C ARG A 90 14.90 0.03 5.44
N PRO A 91 15.51 -0.08 4.26
CA PRO A 91 14.80 -0.04 2.98
C PRO A 91 13.74 -1.16 2.89
N LYS A 92 12.68 -0.95 2.11
CA LYS A 92 11.60 -1.93 1.85
C LYS A 92 11.12 -1.90 0.40
N GLY A 93 10.47 -2.99 0.00
CA GLY A 93 9.71 -3.10 -1.25
C GLY A 93 10.17 -4.29 -2.07
N ASN A 94 9.48 -4.55 -3.18
CA ASN A 94 9.90 -5.52 -4.18
C ASN A 94 10.35 -4.77 -5.44
N THR A 95 9.47 -4.56 -6.42
CA THR A 95 9.74 -3.84 -7.67
C THR A 95 10.31 -2.43 -7.44
N SER A 96 9.81 -1.69 -6.44
CA SER A 96 10.32 -0.34 -6.13
C SER A 96 11.68 -0.36 -5.43
N LEU A 97 12.02 -1.42 -4.70
CA LEU A 97 13.33 -1.59 -4.07
C LEU A 97 14.39 -1.92 -5.13
N THR A 98 14.07 -2.82 -6.07
CA THR A 98 14.96 -3.20 -7.18
C THR A 98 15.11 -2.10 -8.22
N GLN A 99 14.04 -1.36 -8.55
CA GLN A 99 14.10 -0.20 -9.45
C GLN A 99 15.03 0.88 -8.89
N VAL A 100 14.87 1.31 -7.63
CA VAL A 100 15.76 2.32 -7.01
C VAL A 100 17.21 1.83 -6.99
N ALA A 101 17.47 0.59 -6.56
CA ALA A 101 18.82 0.00 -6.52
C ALA A 101 19.48 -0.18 -7.91
N SER A 102 18.71 -0.07 -9.00
CA SER A 102 19.21 -0.11 -10.39
C SER A 102 19.42 1.27 -11.01
N SER A 103 19.20 2.35 -10.25
CA SER A 103 19.12 3.74 -10.73
C SER A 103 20.18 4.67 -10.11
N ASP A 104 20.28 5.90 -10.61
CA ASP A 104 21.08 6.99 -10.01
C ASP A 104 20.39 7.64 -8.78
N SER A 105 19.40 6.99 -8.15
CA SER A 105 18.61 7.53 -7.02
C SER A 105 18.77 6.69 -5.75
N ASP A 106 18.97 7.36 -4.61
CA ASP A 106 18.98 6.74 -3.27
C ASP A 106 17.59 6.70 -2.60
N ARG A 107 16.52 7.13 -3.30
CA ARG A 107 15.19 7.39 -2.71
C ARG A 107 14.38 6.11 -2.46
N TYR A 108 14.86 5.22 -1.61
CA TYR A 108 14.14 4.01 -1.20
C TYR A 108 12.90 4.32 -0.36
N SER A 109 11.93 3.40 -0.36
CA SER A 109 10.91 3.34 0.69
C SER A 109 11.53 2.73 1.96
N PHE A 110 11.08 3.14 3.15
CA PHE A 110 11.61 2.64 4.43
C PHE A 110 10.54 1.94 5.30
N LYS A 111 10.96 0.97 6.12
CA LYS A 111 10.22 0.49 7.29
C LYS A 111 11.01 0.85 8.55
N ILE A 112 10.33 1.42 9.54
CA ILE A 112 10.85 1.71 10.88
C ILE A 112 10.13 0.77 11.87
N GLU A 113 10.89 0.14 12.76
CA GLU A 113 10.45 -0.86 13.74
C GLU A 113 10.92 -0.43 15.13
N PHE A 114 9.99 -0.03 16.00
CA PHE A 114 10.31 0.75 17.20
C PHE A 114 10.96 -0.08 18.33
N ASP A 115 10.71 -1.39 18.37
CA ASP A 115 11.24 -2.31 19.38
C ASP A 115 12.38 -3.23 18.88
N HIS A 116 12.77 -3.17 17.60
CA HIS A 116 13.74 -4.07 16.96
C HIS A 116 15.04 -4.31 17.75
N TYR A 117 15.50 -3.28 18.47
CA TYR A 117 16.67 -3.35 19.36
C TYR A 117 16.34 -3.01 20.83
N GLN A 118 15.07 -2.77 21.17
CA GLN A 118 14.60 -2.37 22.50
C GLN A 118 13.19 -2.95 22.80
N ASP A 119 13.14 -4.19 23.28
CA ASP A 119 11.93 -4.96 23.63
C ASP A 119 10.77 -4.08 24.19
N GLY A 120 9.70 -3.93 23.42
CA GLY A 120 8.48 -3.22 23.83
C GLY A 120 8.55 -1.68 23.83
N GLN A 121 9.48 -1.06 23.09
CA GLN A 121 9.37 0.34 22.70
C GLN A 121 8.36 0.50 21.55
N THR A 122 7.39 1.41 21.67
CA THR A 122 6.42 1.71 20.59
C THR A 122 6.27 3.21 20.35
N CYS A 123 5.93 3.58 19.12
CA CYS A 123 5.54 4.95 18.76
C CYS A 123 4.10 5.21 19.22
N TRP A 124 3.93 5.50 20.52
CA TRP A 124 2.62 5.71 21.15
C TRP A 124 1.62 4.55 20.96
N GLY A 125 2.12 3.31 20.92
CA GLY A 125 1.33 2.10 20.65
C GLY A 125 1.44 1.57 19.22
N LEU A 126 2.13 2.27 18.31
CA LEU A 126 2.45 1.77 16.96
C LEU A 126 3.78 1.01 17.00
N ASP A 127 3.81 -0.20 16.44
CA ASP A 127 5.02 -1.04 16.43
C ASP A 127 5.92 -0.73 15.24
N LYS A 128 5.31 -0.46 14.06
CA LYS A 128 6.01 -0.21 12.80
C LYS A 128 5.38 0.93 12.00
N LEU A 129 6.25 1.82 11.49
CA LEU A 129 5.89 2.90 10.58
C LEU A 129 6.49 2.62 9.20
N VAL A 130 5.65 2.68 8.17
CA VAL A 130 6.06 2.52 6.77
C VAL A 130 6.11 3.89 6.11
N LEU A 131 7.17 4.13 5.32
CA LEU A 131 7.41 5.37 4.59
C LEU A 131 7.58 5.03 3.11
N ASN A 132 6.50 5.15 2.33
CA ASN A 132 6.49 4.90 0.89
C ASN A 132 7.09 6.10 0.12
N ASN A 133 8.03 5.82 -0.78
CA ASN A 133 8.81 6.82 -1.55
C ASN A 133 8.04 7.50 -2.70
N LEU A 134 6.83 7.03 -2.98
CA LEU A 134 5.93 7.48 -4.07
C LEU A 134 6.50 7.23 -5.49
N MET A 135 7.30 6.17 -5.63
CA MET A 135 7.70 5.65 -6.94
C MET A 135 6.48 5.18 -7.74
N SER A 136 6.45 5.51 -9.03
CA SER A 136 5.33 5.29 -9.97
C SER A 136 4.05 6.10 -9.70
N ASP A 137 4.09 7.08 -8.79
CA ASP A 137 3.00 8.03 -8.56
C ASP A 137 3.48 9.49 -8.67
N GLU A 138 3.39 10.04 -9.89
CA GLU A 138 3.66 11.48 -10.14
C GLU A 138 2.70 12.38 -9.35
N THR A 139 1.53 11.87 -8.96
CA THR A 139 0.53 12.64 -8.22
C THR A 139 0.90 12.82 -6.74
N TYR A 140 1.81 12.01 -6.19
CA TYR A 140 2.06 11.84 -4.75
C TYR A 140 0.84 11.41 -3.90
N LEU A 141 -0.33 11.19 -4.51
CA LEU A 141 -1.64 11.20 -3.84
C LEU A 141 -2.57 10.04 -4.21
N LYS A 142 -2.24 9.14 -5.16
CA LYS A 142 -3.12 8.01 -5.51
C LYS A 142 -3.43 7.19 -4.27
N GLU A 143 -2.37 6.70 -3.61
CA GLU A 143 -2.47 5.85 -2.42
C GLU A 143 -3.10 6.60 -1.23
N TYR A 144 -2.81 7.91 -1.05
CA TYR A 144 -3.47 8.74 -0.04
C TYR A 144 -5.00 8.75 -0.24
N PHE A 145 -5.49 9.03 -1.45
CA PHE A 145 -6.92 9.05 -1.73
C PHE A 145 -7.58 7.67 -1.61
N VAL A 146 -6.85 6.58 -1.82
CA VAL A 146 -7.37 5.23 -1.57
C VAL A 146 -7.63 5.02 -0.07
N TYR A 147 -6.67 5.31 0.81
CA TYR A 147 -6.88 5.19 2.26
C TYR A 147 -7.95 6.19 2.77
N ASP A 148 -8.07 7.38 2.17
CA ASP A 148 -9.14 8.35 2.45
C ASP A 148 -10.55 7.81 2.09
N MET A 149 -10.66 7.01 1.01
CA MET A 149 -11.90 6.30 0.66
C MET A 149 -12.20 5.14 1.62
N PHE A 150 -11.19 4.38 2.06
CA PHE A 150 -11.38 3.31 3.05
C PHE A 150 -11.83 3.85 4.42
N ALA A 151 -11.17 4.90 4.91
CA ALA A 151 -11.56 5.59 6.14
C ALA A 151 -12.99 6.17 6.04
N PHE A 152 -13.36 6.74 4.88
CA PHE A 152 -14.71 7.24 4.64
C PHE A 152 -15.81 6.15 4.64
N LEU A 153 -15.46 4.88 4.37
CA LEU A 153 -16.39 3.75 4.45
C LEU A 153 -16.46 3.08 5.82
N ASP A 154 -15.73 3.59 6.83
CA ASP A 154 -15.55 2.93 8.12
C ASP A 154 -15.01 1.49 7.91
N MET A 155 -13.95 1.35 7.09
CA MET A 155 -13.25 0.09 6.85
C MET A 155 -11.89 0.06 7.57
N PRO A 156 -11.51 -1.06 8.23
CA PRO A 156 -10.15 -1.32 8.68
C PRO A 156 -9.13 -1.23 7.55
N ALA A 157 -8.27 -0.22 7.63
CA ALA A 157 -7.19 0.07 6.69
C ALA A 157 -6.10 0.87 7.42
N SER A 158 -4.86 0.86 6.94
CA SER A 158 -3.75 1.62 7.56
C SER A 158 -4.10 3.09 7.74
N ASP A 159 -3.87 3.62 8.94
CA ASP A 159 -3.83 5.07 9.12
C ASP A 159 -2.68 5.68 8.31
N TYR A 160 -2.90 6.91 7.80
CA TYR A 160 -2.11 7.50 6.72
C TYR A 160 -1.88 9.00 6.93
N ALA A 161 -0.70 9.49 6.52
CA ALA A 161 -0.38 10.92 6.47
C ALA A 161 0.78 11.17 5.49
N MET A 162 0.90 12.38 4.93
CA MET A 162 2.15 12.76 4.26
C MET A 162 3.27 12.92 5.31
N ALA A 163 4.52 12.66 4.95
CA ALA A 163 5.67 12.83 5.82
C ALA A 163 6.74 13.72 5.17
N GLU A 164 7.21 14.73 5.90
CA GLU A 164 8.38 15.54 5.58
C GLU A 164 9.60 14.95 6.31
N ILE A 165 10.52 14.34 5.57
CA ILE A 165 11.68 13.60 6.10
C ILE A 165 12.94 14.47 6.08
N THR A 166 13.67 14.48 7.20
CA THR A 166 15.07 14.94 7.28
C THR A 166 15.99 13.79 7.71
N VAL A 167 17.22 13.78 7.23
CA VAL A 167 18.25 12.78 7.58
C VAL A 167 19.51 13.51 8.03
N ASN A 168 19.99 13.22 9.24
CA ASN A 168 21.17 13.82 9.86
C ASN A 168 21.16 15.37 9.85
N GLY A 169 19.97 15.98 9.84
CA GLY A 169 19.74 17.42 9.85
C GLY A 169 19.65 18.10 8.47
N GLU A 170 19.76 17.37 7.36
CA GLU A 170 19.51 17.87 5.99
C GLU A 170 18.14 17.37 5.46
N PRO A 171 17.46 18.10 4.55
CA PRO A 171 16.21 17.63 3.94
C PRO A 171 16.41 16.37 3.09
N TRP A 172 15.45 15.43 3.16
CA TRP A 172 15.48 14.20 2.38
C TRP A 172 14.34 14.09 1.36
N GLY A 173 13.08 14.13 1.81
CA GLY A 173 11.95 13.89 0.91
C GLY A 173 10.56 14.05 1.50
N ILE A 174 9.58 14.26 0.62
CA ILE A 174 8.15 14.13 0.91
C ILE A 174 7.71 12.71 0.57
N TYR A 175 7.23 11.98 1.57
CA TYR A 175 6.85 10.56 1.50
C TYR A 175 5.38 10.37 1.93
N LEU A 176 4.80 9.19 1.67
CA LEU A 176 3.55 8.78 2.33
C LEU A 176 3.89 7.89 3.53
N ALA A 177 3.44 8.29 4.73
CA ALA A 177 3.52 7.51 5.94
C ALA A 177 2.26 6.65 6.12
N LEU A 178 2.46 5.37 6.41
CA LEU A 178 1.41 4.39 6.66
C LEU A 178 1.67 3.60 7.96
N GLU A 179 0.62 3.33 8.72
CA GLU A 179 0.59 2.30 9.76
C GLU A 179 0.94 0.92 9.17
N GLY A 180 1.85 0.17 9.81
CA GLY A 180 2.10 -1.22 9.46
C GLY A 180 0.92 -2.12 9.84
N VAL A 181 0.43 -2.92 8.88
CA VAL A 181 -0.67 -3.89 9.09
C VAL A 181 -0.15 -5.11 9.86
N GLU A 182 0.13 -4.92 11.16
CA GLU A 182 0.70 -5.91 12.08
C GLU A 182 -0.03 -5.81 13.47
N GLU A 183 0.58 -6.20 14.61
CA GLU A 183 -0.13 -6.35 15.90
C GLU A 183 -0.87 -5.08 16.38
N SER A 184 -0.26 -3.91 16.28
CA SER A 184 -0.89 -2.62 16.62
C SER A 184 -2.11 -2.30 15.75
N PHE A 185 -2.02 -2.47 14.42
CA PHE A 185 -3.16 -2.33 13.51
C PHE A 185 -4.31 -3.29 13.88
N LEU A 186 -3.98 -4.55 14.15
CA LEU A 186 -4.96 -5.58 14.53
C LEU A 186 -5.63 -5.23 15.87
N THR A 187 -4.85 -4.74 16.84
CA THR A 187 -5.34 -4.28 18.14
C THR A 187 -6.20 -3.02 18.02
N ARG A 188 -5.83 -2.09 17.13
CA ARG A 188 -6.58 -0.86 16.86
C ARG A 188 -7.94 -1.14 16.23
N ASN A 189 -8.03 -2.10 15.30
CA ASN A 189 -9.26 -2.37 14.54
C ASN A 189 -10.15 -3.46 15.16
N PHE A 190 -9.55 -4.55 15.65
CA PHE A 190 -10.27 -5.76 16.08
C PHE A 190 -10.08 -6.09 17.58
N GLY A 191 -9.15 -5.41 18.26
CA GLY A 191 -8.96 -5.50 19.71
C GLY A 191 -8.18 -6.75 20.16
N ALA A 192 -8.31 -7.10 21.45
CA ALA A 192 -7.43 -8.06 22.14
C ALA A 192 -7.65 -9.56 21.80
N SER A 193 -8.31 -9.87 20.69
CA SER A 193 -8.37 -11.20 20.08
C SER A 193 -8.69 -10.99 18.60
N PRO A 194 -7.73 -10.49 17.81
CA PRO A 194 -8.03 -9.94 16.50
C PRO A 194 -8.48 -11.01 15.49
N GLY A 195 -8.01 -12.25 15.61
CA GLY A 195 -8.04 -13.20 14.50
C GLY A 195 -6.71 -13.17 13.76
N GLU A 196 -6.61 -13.99 12.72
CA GLU A 196 -5.33 -14.30 12.10
C GLU A 196 -5.11 -13.52 10.80
N LEU A 197 -3.85 -13.20 10.51
CA LEU A 197 -3.46 -12.30 9.43
C LEU A 197 -2.34 -12.92 8.60
N TYR A 198 -2.54 -12.89 7.27
CA TYR A 198 -1.59 -13.40 6.28
C TYR A 198 -1.39 -12.38 5.16
N LYS A 199 -0.22 -12.36 4.52
CA LYS A 199 0.12 -11.54 3.34
C LYS A 199 0.63 -12.45 2.22
N PRO A 200 -0.26 -13.09 1.43
CA PRO A 200 0.15 -14.03 0.39
C PRO A 200 0.87 -13.32 -0.77
N GLU A 201 2.07 -13.79 -1.14
CA GLU A 201 3.00 -13.12 -2.07
C GLU A 201 3.64 -14.09 -3.09
N ASN A 202 2.96 -14.34 -4.22
CA ASN A 202 3.52 -15.16 -5.34
C ASN A 202 4.82 -14.60 -5.95
N MET A 203 5.16 -13.34 -5.62
CA MET A 203 6.45 -12.76 -5.94
C MET A 203 7.64 -13.49 -5.29
N GLY A 204 7.39 -14.36 -4.30
CA GLY A 204 8.34 -15.36 -3.80
C GLY A 204 9.34 -14.77 -2.81
N GLY A 205 9.01 -14.87 -1.51
CA GLY A 205 9.90 -14.63 -0.37
C GLY A 205 10.79 -13.37 -0.46
N GLY A 206 10.26 -12.22 0.01
CA GLY A 206 10.92 -10.91 -0.01
C GLY A 206 12.36 -10.93 0.52
N GLY A 207 13.32 -11.02 -0.41
CA GLY A 207 14.73 -11.18 -0.15
C GLY A 207 15.47 -11.69 -1.40
N PRO A 208 16.81 -11.55 -1.49
CA PRO A 208 17.56 -11.68 -2.74
C PRO A 208 17.70 -13.11 -3.32
N GLY A 209 16.92 -14.08 -2.82
CA GLY A 209 16.78 -15.42 -3.42
C GLY A 209 15.58 -15.54 -4.39
N GLY A 210 14.46 -14.85 -4.12
CA GLY A 210 13.17 -15.10 -4.77
C GLY A 210 13.11 -14.87 -6.29
N MET A 211 14.01 -14.03 -6.82
CA MET A 211 14.18 -13.79 -8.26
C MET A 211 15.42 -14.50 -8.86
N MET A 212 16.29 -15.11 -8.05
CA MET A 212 17.52 -15.76 -8.52
C MET A 212 17.29 -17.17 -9.07
N ASP A 213 16.23 -17.85 -8.60
CA ASP A 213 15.86 -19.20 -9.01
C ASP A 213 14.74 -19.24 -10.07
N LYS A 214 14.14 -18.09 -10.42
CA LYS A 214 13.08 -17.95 -11.44
C LYS A 214 13.66 -17.86 -12.85
N ASP A 215 12.95 -18.40 -13.85
CA ASP A 215 13.43 -18.49 -15.24
C ASP A 215 12.95 -17.36 -16.18
N GLU A 216 13.47 -17.34 -17.40
CA GLU A 216 13.24 -16.24 -18.37
C GLU A 216 11.77 -16.13 -18.82
N ASP A 217 11.02 -17.23 -18.80
CA ASP A 217 9.61 -17.26 -19.20
C ASP A 217 8.70 -16.96 -17.99
N GLU A 218 9.07 -17.44 -16.79
CA GLU A 218 8.44 -17.03 -15.53
C GLU A 218 8.54 -15.50 -15.31
N ILE A 219 9.69 -14.90 -15.62
CA ILE A 219 9.92 -13.45 -15.54
C ILE A 219 9.08 -12.66 -16.57
N ARG A 220 8.80 -13.24 -17.75
CA ARG A 220 7.86 -12.63 -18.72
C ARG A 220 6.42 -12.66 -18.21
N GLU A 221 5.95 -13.82 -17.75
CA GLU A 221 4.59 -13.99 -17.24
C GLU A 221 4.35 -13.08 -16.01
N MET A 222 5.34 -12.96 -15.13
CA MET A 222 5.37 -12.07 -13.96
C MET A 222 5.33 -10.57 -14.29
N MET A 223 5.80 -10.17 -15.48
CA MET A 223 5.71 -8.79 -15.97
C MET A 223 4.56 -8.56 -16.99
N GLY A 224 3.72 -9.58 -17.23
CA GLY A 224 2.62 -9.50 -18.22
C GLY A 224 3.08 -9.41 -19.68
N LEU A 225 4.33 -9.76 -19.97
CA LEU A 225 4.96 -9.64 -21.30
C LEU A 225 4.65 -10.86 -22.19
N SER A 226 4.52 -10.62 -23.49
CA SER A 226 4.32 -11.68 -24.49
C SER A 226 5.64 -12.32 -24.99
N GLU A 227 5.55 -13.50 -25.63
CA GLU A 227 6.71 -14.23 -26.21
C GLU A 227 7.55 -13.38 -27.19
N ASP A 228 6.96 -12.34 -27.81
CA ASP A 228 7.59 -11.48 -28.81
C ASP A 228 8.20 -10.18 -28.21
N GLU A 229 8.09 -9.95 -26.90
CA GLU A 229 8.57 -8.72 -26.22
C GLU A 229 9.96 -8.90 -25.56
N GLU A 230 10.83 -7.90 -25.74
CA GLU A 230 12.20 -7.92 -25.23
C GLU A 230 12.22 -7.60 -23.72
N LEU A 231 12.87 -8.46 -22.93
CA LEU A 231 13.14 -8.21 -21.52
C LEU A 231 14.18 -7.08 -21.36
N PRO A 232 14.09 -6.23 -20.32
CA PRO A 232 15.13 -5.25 -20.02
C PRO A 232 16.46 -5.95 -19.69
N GLU A 233 17.60 -5.32 -20.06
CA GLU A 233 18.93 -5.91 -19.84
C GLU A 233 19.28 -6.00 -18.34
N MET A 234 19.07 -7.20 -17.77
CA MET A 234 19.54 -7.56 -16.43
C MET A 234 21.09 -7.64 -16.40
N PRO A 235 21.77 -7.14 -15.35
CA PRO A 235 23.22 -7.12 -15.29
C PRO A 235 23.82 -8.54 -15.26
N GLU A 236 24.73 -8.85 -16.19
CA GLU A 236 25.32 -10.19 -16.30
C GLU A 236 26.14 -10.60 -15.06
N LYS A 237 26.11 -11.91 -14.79
CA LYS A 237 26.71 -12.66 -13.66
C LYS A 237 28.25 -12.53 -13.49
N GLY A 238 28.90 -11.63 -14.21
CA GLY A 238 30.36 -11.46 -14.28
C GLY A 238 30.92 -10.18 -13.64
N GLU A 239 30.10 -9.16 -13.35
CA GLU A 239 30.62 -7.82 -12.95
C GLU A 239 30.50 -7.50 -11.45
N MET A 240 29.99 -8.42 -10.61
CA MET A 240 30.04 -8.27 -9.15
C MET A 240 31.49 -8.28 -8.62
N PRO A 241 31.86 -7.37 -7.69
CA PRO A 241 33.18 -7.39 -7.04
C PRO A 241 33.44 -8.71 -6.29
N GLN A 242 34.68 -9.19 -6.31
CA GLN A 242 35.07 -10.34 -5.48
C GLN A 242 35.11 -9.93 -4.00
N MET A 243 34.09 -10.37 -3.24
CA MET A 243 34.07 -10.33 -1.78
C MET A 243 35.39 -10.85 -1.19
N GLY A 244 36.00 -10.07 -0.30
CA GLY A 244 37.27 -10.39 0.34
C GLY A 244 37.16 -11.56 1.33
N GLU A 245 38.26 -12.28 1.54
CA GLU A 245 38.33 -13.40 2.49
C GLU A 245 38.02 -12.92 3.92
N MET A 246 36.90 -13.39 4.49
CA MET A 246 36.59 -13.17 5.92
C MET A 246 37.64 -13.86 6.82
N PRO A 247 38.12 -13.21 7.89
CA PRO A 247 39.08 -13.81 8.82
C PRO A 247 38.40 -14.83 9.75
N GLU A 248 39.08 -15.96 10.02
CA GLU A 248 38.59 -16.99 10.95
C GLU A 248 38.42 -16.47 12.39
N PRO A 249 37.36 -16.86 13.12
CA PRO A 249 37.15 -16.49 14.52
C PRO A 249 38.14 -17.21 15.46
N PRO A 250 38.51 -16.59 16.60
CA PRO A 250 39.51 -17.15 17.51
C PRO A 250 38.98 -18.31 18.37
N ASP A 251 39.80 -19.35 18.51
CA ASP A 251 39.59 -20.53 19.37
C ASP A 251 39.13 -20.17 20.81
N GLY A 252 38.03 -20.76 21.29
CA GLY A 252 37.80 -20.95 22.73
C GLY A 252 36.38 -20.84 23.30
N ALA A 253 35.38 -20.37 22.56
CA ALA A 253 34.01 -20.22 23.09
C ALA A 253 33.18 -21.51 22.94
N GLN A 254 32.62 -22.03 24.04
CA GLN A 254 31.74 -23.21 24.02
C GLN A 254 30.27 -22.84 24.22
N MET A 255 29.42 -23.16 23.23
CA MET A 255 27.96 -23.11 23.35
C MET A 255 27.40 -24.47 23.87
N PRO A 256 26.50 -24.49 24.87
CA PRO A 256 26.09 -25.73 25.54
C PRO A 256 24.79 -26.38 24.99
N GLY A 257 24.93 -27.15 23.91
CA GLY A 257 24.31 -28.48 23.75
C GLY A 257 22.80 -28.64 23.48
N GLN A 258 22.49 -29.15 22.29
CA GLN A 258 21.37 -30.07 22.02
C GLN A 258 21.89 -31.50 21.77
N PRO A 259 21.09 -32.57 22.01
CA PRO A 259 21.49 -33.95 21.77
C PRO A 259 21.34 -34.37 20.29
N PRO A 260 22.17 -35.29 19.77
CA PRO A 260 22.19 -35.63 18.35
C PRO A 260 21.11 -36.64 17.94
N MET A 261 20.45 -36.37 16.82
CA MET A 261 19.83 -37.41 15.99
C MET A 261 20.92 -38.20 15.25
N ALA A 262 20.75 -39.51 15.11
CA ALA A 262 21.79 -40.40 14.59
C ALA A 262 21.56 -40.73 13.11
N SER A 263 22.60 -40.56 12.29
CA SER A 263 22.67 -41.07 10.92
C SER A 263 23.15 -42.52 10.88
N THR A 264 22.70 -43.27 9.87
CA THR A 264 23.34 -44.50 9.38
C THR A 264 23.13 -44.62 7.87
N ASP A 265 24.21 -44.84 7.13
CA ASP A 265 24.25 -44.85 5.66
C ASP A 265 23.52 -46.04 4.98
N ASP A 266 23.27 -45.82 3.69
CA ASP A 266 23.23 -46.77 2.57
C ASP A 266 23.47 -48.27 2.83
N THR A 267 22.62 -49.09 2.18
CA THR A 267 23.13 -50.16 1.30
C THR A 267 22.27 -50.31 0.05
N GLN A 268 22.93 -50.45 -1.10
CA GLN A 268 22.36 -50.89 -2.38
C GLN A 268 21.93 -52.37 -2.31
N ASP A 269 20.93 -52.81 -3.10
CA ASP A 269 21.16 -53.58 -4.35
C ASP A 269 19.87 -54.26 -4.93
N THR A 270 19.91 -54.53 -6.24
CA THR A 270 19.08 -55.38 -7.15
C THR A 270 17.68 -55.90 -6.78
N GLY A 271 16.76 -55.90 -7.77
CA GLY A 271 15.56 -56.76 -7.72
C GLY A 271 14.49 -56.64 -8.82
N ASP A 272 14.79 -56.87 -10.10
CA ASP A 272 13.76 -57.06 -11.14
C ASP A 272 12.80 -58.22 -10.80
N THR A 273 11.47 -58.04 -10.92
CA THR A 273 10.58 -58.96 -11.67
C THR A 273 9.11 -58.51 -11.77
N GLN A 274 8.69 -58.12 -12.98
CA GLN A 274 7.37 -58.45 -13.54
C GLN A 274 7.49 -59.81 -14.30
N PRO A 275 6.42 -60.50 -14.80
CA PRO A 275 5.24 -59.90 -15.48
C PRO A 275 3.88 -60.65 -15.33
N ALA A 276 2.92 -60.21 -16.15
CA ALA A 276 1.77 -60.96 -16.72
C ALA A 276 0.57 -61.31 -15.80
N GLN A 277 -0.67 -61.49 -16.31
CA GLN A 277 -1.43 -60.86 -17.42
C GLN A 277 -2.91 -61.37 -17.31
N ASP A 278 -3.74 -61.15 -18.35
CA ASP A 278 -5.08 -61.74 -18.59
C ASP A 278 -6.25 -61.28 -17.67
N THR A 279 -7.51 -61.11 -18.14
CA THR A 279 -8.10 -61.14 -19.50
C THR A 279 -9.47 -60.42 -19.54
N GLN A 280 -9.82 -59.82 -20.70
CA GLN A 280 -11.17 -59.75 -21.35
C GLN A 280 -12.40 -59.17 -20.60
N SER A 281 -13.49 -58.71 -21.22
CA SER A 281 -13.80 -58.12 -22.56
C SER A 281 -15.30 -57.81 -22.63
N GLY A 282 -15.77 -56.80 -23.38
CA GLY A 282 -17.22 -56.66 -23.62
C GLY A 282 -17.67 -55.43 -24.42
N ASP A 283 -17.74 -55.53 -25.75
CA ASP A 283 -18.37 -54.53 -26.62
C ASP A 283 -19.91 -54.61 -26.63
N ALA A 284 -20.57 -53.47 -26.77
CA ALA A 284 -21.90 -53.35 -27.39
C ALA A 284 -22.07 -51.94 -27.99
N GLN A 285 -22.51 -51.85 -29.26
CA GLN A 285 -22.62 -50.59 -30.00
C GLN A 285 -24.05 -50.15 -30.30
N ASP A 286 -24.15 -48.84 -30.59
CA ASP A 286 -25.03 -48.20 -31.58
C ASP A 286 -26.45 -47.75 -31.16
N GLY A 287 -26.86 -46.64 -31.79
CA GLY A 287 -28.05 -45.84 -31.49
C GLY A 287 -28.05 -44.47 -32.20
N GLN A 288 -27.46 -44.34 -33.40
CA GLN A 288 -27.29 -43.05 -34.08
C GLN A 288 -28.59 -42.37 -34.56
N THR A 289 -28.79 -41.12 -34.14
CA THR A 289 -29.37 -40.03 -34.96
C THR A 289 -28.80 -38.68 -34.51
N ARG A 290 -28.41 -37.70 -35.33
CA ARG A 290 -27.79 -37.59 -36.67
C ARG A 290 -27.95 -36.11 -37.04
N GLU A 291 -26.83 -35.39 -37.21
CA GLU A 291 -26.68 -34.07 -37.88
C GLU A 291 -27.49 -32.86 -37.33
N GLY A 292 -26.87 -31.72 -37.05
CA GLY A 292 -25.43 -31.41 -36.99
C GLY A 292 -25.12 -29.91 -37.14
N PHE A 293 -24.03 -29.46 -36.54
CA PHE A 293 -23.34 -28.20 -36.87
C PHE A 293 -21.82 -28.45 -36.95
N GLN A 294 -21.09 -27.48 -37.52
CA GLN A 294 -19.84 -27.77 -38.24
C GLN A 294 -18.58 -27.45 -37.43
N ARG A 295 -17.62 -28.38 -37.41
CA ARG A 295 -16.30 -28.20 -36.76
C ARG A 295 -15.53 -26.99 -37.32
N GLY A 296 -15.28 -25.99 -36.47
CA GLY A 296 -13.95 -25.40 -36.35
C GLY A 296 -13.06 -26.31 -35.50
N GLY A 297 -11.75 -26.34 -35.75
CA GLY A 297 -10.83 -27.23 -35.04
C GLY A 297 -10.27 -26.60 -33.78
N GLY A 298 -10.86 -26.88 -32.61
CA GLY A 298 -10.26 -26.54 -31.33
C GLY A 298 -8.92 -27.26 -31.15
N ARG A 299 -7.84 -26.48 -30.97
CA ARG A 299 -6.53 -26.95 -30.52
C ARG A 299 -6.47 -26.62 -29.03
N GLY A 300 -6.70 -27.61 -28.17
CA GLY A 300 -6.49 -27.42 -26.73
C GLY A 300 -5.02 -27.09 -26.50
N GLY A 301 -4.75 -25.91 -25.95
CA GLY A 301 -3.46 -25.60 -25.34
C GLY A 301 -3.32 -26.42 -24.07
N MET A 302 -2.10 -26.84 -23.76
CA MET A 302 -1.79 -27.46 -22.48
C MET A 302 -1.42 -26.33 -21.51
N GLY A 303 -2.43 -25.73 -20.89
CA GLY A 303 -2.22 -24.87 -19.72
C GLY A 303 -1.78 -25.76 -18.56
N GLY A 304 -0.47 -25.86 -18.37
CA GLY A 304 0.12 -26.46 -17.18
C GLY A 304 0.38 -25.36 -16.18
N GLY A 305 -0.69 -24.83 -15.57
CA GLY A 305 -0.55 -23.78 -14.56
C GLY A 305 0.30 -24.29 -13.39
N MET A 306 1.31 -23.50 -13.00
CA MET A 306 1.85 -23.59 -11.65
C MET A 306 0.72 -23.32 -10.64
N SER A 307 0.85 -23.87 -9.43
CA SER A 307 -0.09 -23.55 -8.35
C SER A 307 0.05 -22.08 -7.96
N SER A 308 -1.07 -21.43 -7.64
CA SER A 308 -1.09 -20.10 -7.02
C SER A 308 -0.63 -20.11 -5.55
N GLY A 309 -0.34 -21.30 -5.00
CA GLY A 309 -0.14 -21.51 -3.56
C GLY A 309 -1.30 -20.98 -2.72
N GLY A 310 -2.51 -20.89 -3.30
CA GLY A 310 -3.69 -20.32 -2.66
C GLY A 310 -3.80 -18.78 -2.71
N SER A 311 -2.83 -18.05 -3.25
CA SER A 311 -2.83 -16.57 -3.21
C SER A 311 -3.95 -15.93 -4.06
N ASP A 312 -4.59 -16.68 -4.95
CA ASP A 312 -5.78 -16.29 -5.71
C ASP A 312 -7.10 -16.48 -4.95
N LEU A 313 -7.03 -17.05 -3.74
CA LEU A 313 -8.16 -17.28 -2.83
C LEU A 313 -9.31 -18.10 -3.45
N ASN A 314 -8.94 -19.06 -4.29
CA ASN A 314 -9.83 -20.10 -4.78
C ASN A 314 -9.66 -21.38 -3.94
N TYR A 315 -10.74 -22.14 -3.75
CA TYR A 315 -10.64 -23.47 -3.14
C TYR A 315 -10.02 -24.47 -4.11
N ILE A 316 -8.92 -25.12 -3.70
CA ILE A 316 -8.20 -26.15 -4.45
C ILE A 316 -8.69 -27.53 -3.97
N ASP A 317 -8.31 -27.90 -2.75
CA ASP A 317 -8.81 -29.08 -2.04
C ASP A 317 -8.70 -28.92 -0.50
N ASP A 318 -8.82 -30.03 0.24
CA ASP A 318 -8.75 -30.09 1.71
C ASP A 318 -7.31 -30.28 2.25
N ASP A 319 -6.28 -30.23 1.40
CA ASP A 319 -4.88 -30.42 1.81
C ASP A 319 -4.21 -29.07 2.10
N LEU A 320 -3.49 -28.93 3.22
CA LEU A 320 -2.91 -27.63 3.62
C LEU A 320 -1.70 -27.28 2.74
N ASP A 321 -0.95 -28.29 2.28
CA ASP A 321 0.18 -28.15 1.36
C ASP A 321 -0.22 -27.46 0.03
N SER A 322 -1.51 -27.49 -0.36
CA SER A 322 -2.03 -26.82 -1.56
C SER A 322 -2.01 -25.28 -1.48
N TYR A 323 -1.88 -24.71 -0.27
CA TYR A 323 -2.03 -23.28 0.02
C TYR A 323 -0.76 -22.64 0.61
N GLU A 324 0.41 -23.20 0.27
CA GLU A 324 1.72 -22.83 0.87
C GLU A 324 2.03 -21.33 0.87
N THR A 325 1.70 -20.57 -0.19
CA THR A 325 1.92 -19.11 -0.25
C THR A 325 1.10 -18.33 0.80
N ILE A 326 -0.04 -18.85 1.27
CA ILE A 326 -0.80 -18.20 2.36
C ILE A 326 -0.03 -18.36 3.68
N TRP A 327 0.53 -19.53 3.95
CA TRP A 327 1.22 -19.85 5.20
C TRP A 327 2.64 -19.25 5.24
N GLU A 328 3.37 -19.22 4.12
CA GLU A 328 4.63 -18.48 3.99
C GLU A 328 4.46 -16.97 4.22
N GLY A 329 3.24 -16.46 4.07
CA GLY A 329 2.85 -15.08 4.35
C GLY A 329 2.30 -14.82 5.75
N GLU A 330 2.42 -15.72 6.73
CA GLU A 330 1.84 -15.48 8.07
C GLU A 330 2.39 -14.21 8.74
N VAL A 331 1.49 -13.44 9.38
CA VAL A 331 1.80 -12.18 10.10
C VAL A 331 1.44 -12.29 11.58
N THR A 332 0.47 -13.13 11.94
CA THR A 332 0.30 -13.67 13.30
C THR A 332 0.95 -15.05 13.41
N ASP A 333 1.30 -15.49 14.64
CA ASP A 333 1.76 -16.87 14.89
C ASP A 333 0.59 -17.86 14.70
N THR A 334 0.57 -18.68 13.64
CA THR A 334 -0.56 -19.57 13.32
C THR A 334 -0.29 -21.08 13.50
N ASP A 335 -1.33 -21.92 13.65
CA ASP A 335 -1.23 -23.39 13.65
C ASP A 335 -2.18 -24.09 12.64
N ASP A 336 -2.00 -25.41 12.45
CA ASP A 336 -2.79 -26.26 11.54
C ASP A 336 -4.32 -26.02 11.61
N ALA A 337 -4.86 -25.66 12.79
CA ALA A 337 -6.27 -25.43 13.03
C ALA A 337 -6.73 -23.99 12.67
N ASP A 338 -5.79 -23.07 12.48
CA ASP A 338 -6.02 -21.74 11.88
C ASP A 338 -6.02 -21.87 10.35
N HIS A 339 -5.02 -22.57 9.78
CA HIS A 339 -4.95 -22.90 8.36
C HIS A 339 -6.20 -23.68 7.90
N GLN A 340 -6.66 -24.66 8.69
CA GLN A 340 -7.90 -25.38 8.40
C GLN A 340 -9.14 -24.47 8.39
N ARG A 341 -9.22 -23.41 9.22
CA ARG A 341 -10.36 -22.46 9.15
C ARG A 341 -10.36 -21.67 7.85
N VAL A 342 -9.19 -21.24 7.38
CA VAL A 342 -9.04 -20.56 6.08
C VAL A 342 -9.49 -21.48 4.95
N VAL A 343 -9.01 -22.73 4.91
CA VAL A 343 -9.40 -23.69 3.85
C VAL A 343 -10.89 -24.05 3.92
N GLU A 344 -11.46 -24.24 5.12
CA GLU A 344 -12.91 -24.44 5.29
C GLU A 344 -13.72 -23.20 4.85
N ALA A 345 -13.19 -21.99 5.00
CA ALA A 345 -13.85 -20.76 4.56
C ALA A 345 -13.78 -20.57 3.03
N LEU A 346 -12.62 -20.80 2.40
CA LEU A 346 -12.48 -20.86 0.93
C LEU A 346 -13.42 -21.89 0.31
N LYS A 347 -13.58 -23.05 0.96
CA LYS A 347 -14.51 -24.10 0.55
C LYS A 347 -15.96 -23.62 0.52
N LYS A 348 -16.44 -22.99 1.60
CA LYS A 348 -17.79 -22.39 1.65
C LYS A 348 -17.99 -21.39 0.51
N ILE A 349 -17.02 -20.50 0.30
CA ILE A 349 -17.03 -19.50 -0.79
C ILE A 349 -17.20 -20.19 -2.16
N SER A 350 -16.44 -21.26 -2.43
CA SER A 350 -16.56 -22.04 -3.67
C SER A 350 -17.90 -22.77 -3.85
N GLU A 351 -18.58 -23.13 -2.75
CA GLU A 351 -19.92 -23.72 -2.75
C GLU A 351 -21.05 -22.66 -2.82
N GLY A 352 -20.71 -21.37 -2.78
CA GLY A 352 -21.65 -20.25 -2.79
C GLY A 352 -22.22 -19.87 -1.41
N ASP A 353 -21.57 -20.27 -0.32
CA ASP A 353 -21.99 -20.01 1.06
C ASP A 353 -21.22 -18.80 1.65
N LEU A 354 -21.94 -17.68 1.80
CA LEU A 354 -21.44 -16.44 2.39
C LEU A 354 -20.98 -16.58 3.86
N SER A 355 -21.25 -17.70 4.55
CA SER A 355 -20.71 -17.94 5.90
C SER A 355 -19.20 -18.26 5.92
N GLY A 356 -18.52 -18.20 4.78
CA GLY A 356 -17.05 -18.17 4.66
C GLY A 356 -16.44 -16.78 4.54
N VAL A 357 -17.23 -15.70 4.47
CA VAL A 357 -16.71 -14.33 4.26
C VAL A 357 -17.33 -13.35 5.27
N ASP A 358 -16.59 -12.30 5.65
CA ASP A 358 -17.20 -11.11 6.26
C ASP A 358 -17.76 -10.25 5.12
N VAL A 359 -19.09 -10.28 4.98
CA VAL A 359 -19.81 -9.60 3.89
C VAL A 359 -19.70 -8.07 3.99
N ASP A 360 -19.61 -7.49 5.19
CA ASP A 360 -19.51 -6.03 5.36
C ASP A 360 -18.11 -5.54 4.93
N LEU A 361 -17.07 -6.20 5.45
CA LEU A 361 -15.69 -5.87 5.11
C LEU A 361 -15.36 -6.17 3.65
N MET A 362 -15.84 -7.29 3.10
CA MET A 362 -15.63 -7.63 1.68
C MET A 362 -16.34 -6.64 0.75
N CYS A 363 -17.59 -6.25 1.04
CA CYS A 363 -18.30 -5.27 0.22
C CYS A 363 -17.66 -3.88 0.27
N LYS A 364 -17.07 -3.47 1.41
CA LYS A 364 -16.26 -2.24 1.50
C LYS A 364 -14.96 -2.34 0.72
N TYR A 365 -14.23 -3.45 0.86
CA TYR A 365 -13.00 -3.71 0.10
C TYR A 365 -13.26 -3.64 -1.40
N MET A 366 -14.22 -4.43 -1.90
CA MET A 366 -14.61 -4.45 -3.30
C MET A 366 -15.07 -3.08 -3.82
N ALA A 367 -15.79 -2.29 -3.02
CA ALA A 367 -16.26 -0.97 -3.44
C ALA A 367 -15.09 0.00 -3.71
N VAL A 368 -14.12 0.11 -2.80
CA VAL A 368 -12.93 0.96 -3.04
C VAL A 368 -12.05 0.34 -4.13
N GLN A 369 -11.76 -0.96 -4.07
CA GLN A 369 -10.95 -1.68 -5.07
C GLN A 369 -11.44 -1.44 -6.50
N THR A 370 -12.75 -1.55 -6.71
CA THR A 370 -13.40 -1.34 -8.01
C THR A 370 -13.50 0.13 -8.35
N PHE A 371 -13.71 1.03 -7.39
CA PHE A 371 -13.66 2.46 -7.64
C PHE A 371 -12.30 2.87 -8.18
N VAL A 372 -11.22 2.50 -7.48
CA VAL A 372 -9.86 3.00 -7.73
C VAL A 372 -9.13 2.22 -8.83
N VAL A 373 -9.67 1.09 -9.29
CA VAL A 373 -9.12 0.28 -10.40
C VAL A 373 -7.65 -0.11 -10.13
N ASN A 374 -7.35 -0.62 -8.93
CA ASN A 374 -6.05 -1.21 -8.64
C ASN A 374 -5.98 -2.62 -9.26
N LEU A 375 -5.34 -2.73 -10.42
CA LEU A 375 -5.15 -4.01 -11.12
C LEU A 375 -3.86 -4.74 -10.73
N ASP A 376 -2.98 -4.14 -9.93
CA ASP A 376 -1.79 -4.81 -9.38
C ASP A 376 -2.16 -5.66 -8.14
N SER A 377 -3.17 -6.53 -8.28
CA SER A 377 -3.91 -7.08 -7.14
C SER A 377 -4.66 -8.38 -7.46
N LEU A 378 -5.53 -8.82 -6.55
CA LEU A 378 -6.58 -9.82 -6.84
C LEU A 378 -7.53 -9.45 -7.99
N SER A 379 -7.71 -8.16 -8.32
CA SER A 379 -8.48 -7.76 -9.52
C SER A 379 -7.69 -7.93 -10.83
N GLY A 380 -6.39 -8.22 -10.76
CA GLY A 380 -5.55 -8.57 -11.91
C GLY A 380 -5.02 -10.01 -11.83
N ASN A 381 -4.04 -10.32 -12.68
CA ASN A 381 -3.46 -11.66 -12.76
C ASN A 381 -2.57 -12.03 -11.56
N MET A 382 -1.93 -11.03 -10.93
CA MET A 382 -0.84 -11.23 -9.96
C MET A 382 -1.25 -11.87 -8.63
N ALA A 383 -2.49 -11.62 -8.18
CA ALA A 383 -3.02 -12.19 -6.94
C ALA A 383 -2.15 -11.92 -5.68
N HIS A 384 -1.68 -10.66 -5.55
CA HIS A 384 -0.90 -10.13 -4.42
C HIS A 384 -1.46 -8.77 -3.97
N ASN A 385 -0.71 -7.98 -3.17
CA ASN A 385 -1.11 -6.65 -2.68
C ASN A 385 -2.46 -6.61 -1.93
N TYR A 386 -2.60 -7.52 -0.97
CA TYR A 386 -3.65 -7.50 0.04
C TYR A 386 -3.12 -8.22 1.29
N TYR A 387 -3.82 -8.08 2.42
CA TYR A 387 -3.72 -9.04 3.53
C TYR A 387 -5.02 -9.84 3.62
N LEU A 388 -4.89 -11.16 3.80
CA LEU A 388 -5.98 -12.05 4.16
C LEU A 388 -6.16 -11.98 5.68
N TYR A 389 -7.38 -11.68 6.11
CA TYR A 389 -7.76 -11.67 7.53
C TYR A 389 -8.79 -12.79 7.78
N GLU A 390 -8.57 -13.61 8.81
CA GLU A 390 -9.46 -14.69 9.21
C GLU A 390 -10.02 -14.45 10.62
N LYS A 391 -11.35 -14.55 10.77
CA LYS A 391 -12.00 -14.53 12.07
C LYS A 391 -13.13 -15.55 12.16
N ASP A 392 -13.03 -16.47 13.12
CA ASP A 392 -14.08 -17.44 13.48
C ASP A 392 -14.65 -18.26 12.29
N GLY A 393 -13.82 -18.48 11.25
CA GLY A 393 -14.17 -19.17 10.00
C GLY A 393 -14.76 -18.29 8.91
N GLN A 394 -14.59 -16.96 8.99
CA GLN A 394 -14.93 -15.97 7.97
C GLN A 394 -13.67 -15.22 7.50
N LEU A 395 -13.55 -14.99 6.19
CA LEU A 395 -12.43 -14.27 5.58
C LEU A 395 -12.80 -12.82 5.22
N ALA A 396 -11.84 -11.92 5.34
CA ALA A 396 -11.90 -10.57 4.77
C ALA A 396 -10.57 -10.21 4.08
N LEU A 397 -10.60 -9.13 3.31
CA LEU A 397 -9.41 -8.55 2.67
C LEU A 397 -9.13 -7.18 3.27
N LEU A 398 -7.87 -6.90 3.54
CA LEU A 398 -7.39 -5.60 4.01
C LEU A 398 -6.44 -4.99 2.96
N PRO A 399 -6.48 -3.65 2.76
CA PRO A 399 -5.75 -2.99 1.69
C PRO A 399 -4.24 -2.95 1.92
N TRP A 400 -3.49 -3.10 0.82
CA TRP A 400 -2.05 -2.86 0.74
C TRP A 400 -1.62 -2.40 -0.68
N ASP A 401 -0.53 -1.63 -0.78
CA ASP A 401 0.11 -1.10 -2.02
C ASP A 401 -0.86 -0.62 -3.13
N TYR A 402 -1.15 0.70 -3.12
CA TYR A 402 -2.05 1.35 -4.08
C TYR A 402 -1.41 2.47 -4.93
N ASN A 403 -0.07 2.56 -4.99
CA ASN A 403 0.63 3.51 -5.86
C ASN A 403 0.32 3.31 -7.37
N LEU A 404 -0.09 2.11 -7.78
CA LEU A 404 -0.49 1.76 -9.15
C LEU A 404 -2.00 1.79 -9.41
N ALA A 405 -2.78 2.34 -8.47
CA ALA A 405 -4.20 2.62 -8.66
C ALA A 405 -4.46 3.64 -9.81
N PHE A 406 -5.74 3.79 -10.17
CA PHE A 406 -6.25 4.69 -11.20
C PHE A 406 -5.63 4.46 -12.59
N GLY A 407 -5.32 3.19 -12.92
CA GLY A 407 -4.77 2.77 -14.21
C GLY A 407 -3.23 2.74 -14.29
N GLY A 408 -2.51 2.95 -13.18
CA GLY A 408 -1.04 2.95 -13.13
C GLY A 408 -0.38 1.58 -13.39
N PHE A 409 -1.08 0.47 -13.12
CA PHE A 409 -0.62 -0.89 -13.43
C PHE A 409 -0.85 -1.24 -14.91
N MET A 410 0.18 -1.76 -15.59
CA MET A 410 0.18 -2.07 -17.03
C MET A 410 -0.34 -0.96 -17.96
N SER A 411 -0.33 0.30 -17.52
CA SER A 411 -0.75 1.50 -18.26
C SER A 411 -2.06 1.32 -19.05
N GLY A 412 -3.15 1.06 -18.31
CA GLY A 412 -4.48 0.88 -18.88
C GLY A 412 -4.95 2.09 -19.70
N ASP A 413 -5.80 1.87 -20.70
CA ASP A 413 -6.38 2.98 -21.46
C ASP A 413 -7.39 3.77 -20.60
N ALA A 414 -7.55 5.06 -20.89
CA ALA A 414 -8.42 5.92 -20.10
C ALA A 414 -9.91 5.51 -20.18
N SER A 415 -10.37 4.92 -21.29
CA SER A 415 -11.76 4.48 -21.43
C SER A 415 -12.06 3.25 -20.59
N SER A 416 -11.17 2.25 -20.56
CA SER A 416 -11.34 1.07 -19.70
C SER A 416 -11.15 1.38 -18.22
N THR A 417 -10.26 2.31 -17.86
CA THR A 417 -10.06 2.75 -16.47
C THR A 417 -11.28 3.52 -15.95
N ILE A 418 -11.74 4.56 -16.66
CA ILE A 418 -12.91 5.35 -16.24
C ILE A 418 -14.17 4.48 -16.17
N ASN A 419 -14.37 3.61 -17.16
CA ASN A 419 -15.58 2.79 -17.25
C ASN A 419 -15.46 1.39 -16.62
N PHE A 420 -14.41 1.11 -15.85
CA PHE A 420 -14.13 -0.22 -15.29
C PHE A 420 -15.40 -0.88 -14.69
N PRO A 421 -15.79 -2.11 -15.09
CA PRO A 421 -17.13 -2.63 -14.83
C PRO A 421 -17.38 -3.03 -13.37
N ILE A 422 -18.46 -2.54 -12.78
CA ILE A 422 -18.77 -2.81 -11.36
C ILE A 422 -19.28 -4.24 -11.09
N ASP A 423 -19.94 -4.87 -12.05
CA ASP A 423 -20.44 -6.25 -11.97
C ASP A 423 -19.47 -7.24 -12.66
N THR A 424 -18.27 -6.78 -13.03
CA THR A 424 -17.17 -7.64 -13.47
C THR A 424 -15.82 -7.00 -13.08
N PRO A 425 -15.53 -6.83 -11.77
CA PRO A 425 -14.42 -6.00 -11.27
C PRO A 425 -13.05 -6.70 -11.34
N VAL A 426 -12.74 -7.30 -12.48
CA VAL A 426 -11.51 -8.04 -12.78
C VAL A 426 -10.98 -7.70 -14.18
N SER A 427 -9.66 -7.80 -14.36
CA SER A 427 -8.97 -7.63 -15.64
C SER A 427 -7.94 -8.75 -15.85
N SER A 428 -7.73 -9.15 -17.10
CA SER A 428 -6.91 -10.31 -17.52
C SER A 428 -7.29 -11.69 -16.97
N VAL A 429 -8.12 -11.76 -15.92
CA VAL A 429 -8.71 -12.98 -15.33
C VAL A 429 -10.25 -12.94 -15.41
N SER A 430 -10.91 -14.06 -15.12
CA SER A 430 -12.38 -14.14 -15.05
C SER A 430 -12.91 -14.10 -13.61
N MET A 431 -14.24 -13.96 -13.47
CA MET A 431 -14.91 -14.12 -12.17
C MET A 431 -14.86 -15.56 -11.66
N GLU A 432 -14.67 -16.56 -12.52
CA GLU A 432 -14.52 -17.97 -12.10
C GLU A 432 -13.15 -18.19 -11.42
N ASP A 433 -12.16 -17.37 -11.77
CA ASP A 433 -10.81 -17.35 -11.18
C ASP A 433 -10.72 -16.47 -9.91
N ARG A 434 -11.81 -15.83 -9.48
CA ARG A 434 -11.85 -14.95 -8.29
C ARG A 434 -13.12 -15.21 -7.48
N GLN A 435 -13.23 -16.43 -6.95
CA GLN A 435 -14.42 -16.94 -6.25
C GLN A 435 -14.87 -16.03 -5.08
N ILE A 436 -13.92 -15.41 -4.37
CA ILE A 436 -14.18 -14.51 -3.25
C ILE A 436 -14.92 -13.20 -3.64
N PHE A 437 -14.77 -12.71 -4.88
CA PHE A 437 -15.59 -11.62 -5.41
C PHE A 437 -16.89 -12.15 -6.03
N ALA A 438 -16.83 -13.32 -6.67
CA ALA A 438 -18.00 -13.94 -7.31
C ALA A 438 -19.09 -14.31 -6.29
N VAL A 439 -18.74 -14.75 -5.07
CA VAL A 439 -19.75 -15.10 -4.05
C VAL A 439 -20.59 -13.89 -3.61
N ILE A 440 -20.00 -12.69 -3.57
CA ILE A 440 -20.69 -11.43 -3.27
C ILE A 440 -21.64 -11.04 -4.41
N LEU A 441 -21.16 -11.05 -5.66
CA LEU A 441 -21.95 -10.62 -6.82
C LEU A 441 -23.09 -11.61 -7.20
N ASN A 442 -23.00 -12.87 -6.76
CA ASN A 442 -24.03 -13.89 -7.01
C ASN A 442 -25.19 -13.87 -5.99
N ASP A 443 -25.10 -13.14 -4.88
CA ASP A 443 -26.19 -12.97 -3.91
C ASP A 443 -26.86 -11.59 -4.02
N GLU A 444 -28.20 -11.56 -3.95
CA GLU A 444 -29.00 -10.35 -4.20
C GLU A 444 -28.85 -9.31 -3.08
N ASP A 445 -28.68 -9.73 -1.82
CA ASP A 445 -28.53 -8.81 -0.67
C ASP A 445 -27.07 -8.35 -0.53
N ALA A 446 -26.08 -9.23 -0.75
CA ALA A 446 -24.66 -8.88 -0.69
C ALA A 446 -24.22 -7.96 -1.84
N CYS A 447 -24.63 -8.26 -3.08
CA CYS A 447 -24.36 -7.41 -4.24
C CYS A 447 -24.97 -6.01 -4.07
N ALA A 448 -26.20 -5.92 -3.54
CA ALA A 448 -26.84 -4.64 -3.23
C ALA A 448 -26.09 -3.84 -2.14
N LEU A 449 -25.48 -4.51 -1.15
CA LEU A 449 -24.64 -3.85 -0.15
C LEU A 449 -23.37 -3.25 -0.78
N TYR A 450 -22.66 -4.03 -1.61
CA TYR A 450 -21.50 -3.56 -2.39
C TYR A 450 -21.84 -2.36 -3.29
N HIS A 451 -22.95 -2.44 -4.04
CA HIS A 451 -23.48 -1.32 -4.83
C HIS A 451 -23.79 -0.08 -3.99
N SER A 452 -24.29 -0.24 -2.76
CA SER A 452 -24.56 0.89 -1.87
C SER A 452 -23.30 1.61 -1.38
N TYR A 453 -22.18 0.90 -1.22
CA TYR A 453 -20.88 1.53 -0.91
C TYR A 453 -20.29 2.26 -2.10
N LEU A 454 -20.44 1.71 -3.33
CA LEU A 454 -20.12 2.46 -4.55
C LEU A 454 -20.97 3.74 -4.68
N GLU A 455 -22.29 3.66 -4.44
CA GLU A 455 -23.15 4.85 -4.43
C GLU A 455 -22.70 5.87 -3.37
N LYS A 456 -22.31 5.43 -2.16
CA LYS A 456 -21.79 6.31 -1.09
C LYS A 456 -20.48 7.00 -1.49
N LEU A 457 -19.53 6.28 -2.10
CA LEU A 457 -18.28 6.87 -2.61
C LEU A 457 -18.58 7.94 -3.67
N CYS A 458 -19.44 7.66 -4.64
CA CYS A 458 -19.74 8.61 -5.70
C CYS A 458 -20.54 9.84 -5.20
N THR A 459 -21.57 9.62 -4.37
CA THR A 459 -22.55 10.66 -4.00
C THR A 459 -22.18 11.44 -2.74
N GLU A 460 -21.58 10.81 -1.72
CA GLU A 460 -21.25 11.44 -0.45
C GLU A 460 -19.77 11.83 -0.34
N TYR A 461 -18.84 11.01 -0.83
CA TYR A 461 -17.40 11.33 -0.80
C TYR A 461 -17.01 12.29 -1.94
N VAL A 462 -17.20 11.88 -3.20
CA VAL A 462 -16.83 12.71 -4.37
C VAL A 462 -17.80 13.89 -4.53
N GLN A 463 -19.07 13.64 -4.83
CA GLN A 463 -20.04 14.72 -5.09
C GLN A 463 -20.49 15.48 -3.83
N GLY A 464 -20.42 14.85 -2.65
CA GLY A 464 -20.70 15.49 -1.36
C GLY A 464 -19.60 16.43 -0.88
N GLY A 465 -18.42 16.39 -1.53
CA GLY A 465 -17.35 17.38 -1.37
C GLY A 465 -16.29 17.04 -0.32
N GLN A 466 -16.27 15.82 0.24
CA GLN A 466 -15.15 15.38 1.08
C GLN A 466 -13.86 15.31 0.24
N PHE A 467 -13.96 14.71 -0.96
CA PHE A 467 -12.86 14.67 -1.93
C PHE A 467 -12.31 16.07 -2.24
N GLU A 468 -13.16 17.07 -2.46
CA GLU A 468 -12.73 18.46 -2.74
C GLU A 468 -12.03 19.11 -1.54
N LEU A 469 -12.45 18.77 -0.31
CA LEU A 469 -11.81 19.24 0.91
C LEU A 469 -10.43 18.59 1.09
N THR A 470 -10.33 17.26 0.94
CA THR A 470 -9.05 16.52 0.99
C THR A 470 -8.10 17.03 -0.11
N TYR A 471 -8.56 17.14 -1.35
CA TYR A 471 -7.80 17.70 -2.48
C TYR A 471 -7.27 19.10 -2.19
N THR A 472 -8.15 20.04 -1.79
CA THR A 472 -7.75 21.43 -1.51
C THR A 472 -6.76 21.52 -0.35
N MET A 473 -6.92 20.66 0.65
CA MET A 473 -6.02 20.55 1.80
C MET A 473 -4.64 20.03 1.39
N LEU A 474 -4.56 18.97 0.59
CA LEU A 474 -3.30 18.38 0.11
C LEU A 474 -2.52 19.33 -0.79
N ARG A 475 -3.17 19.96 -1.78
CA ARG A 475 -2.54 21.03 -2.59
C ARG A 475 -2.01 22.15 -1.71
N GLY A 476 -2.75 22.54 -0.67
CA GLY A 476 -2.35 23.54 0.32
C GLY A 476 -1.15 23.15 1.21
N LEU A 477 -0.80 21.86 1.29
CA LEU A 477 0.39 21.35 1.98
C LEU A 477 1.57 21.14 1.03
N LEU A 478 1.32 20.58 -0.16
CA LEU A 478 2.34 19.98 -1.01
C LEU A 478 2.86 20.88 -2.14
N ASP A 479 2.05 21.81 -2.67
CA ASP A 479 2.40 22.67 -3.83
C ASP A 479 3.62 23.59 -3.61
N SER A 480 4.11 23.71 -2.36
CA SER A 480 5.34 24.44 -2.03
C SER A 480 6.43 23.57 -1.40
N ARG A 481 6.33 22.23 -1.53
CA ARG A 481 7.24 21.26 -0.93
C ARG A 481 7.79 20.27 -1.94
N VAL A 482 6.91 19.66 -2.74
CA VAL A 482 7.27 18.61 -3.71
C VAL A 482 8.33 19.15 -4.69
N ALA A 483 9.37 18.35 -4.94
CA ALA A 483 10.50 18.67 -5.80
C ALA A 483 11.25 19.98 -5.46
N THR A 484 11.31 20.37 -4.17
CA THR A 484 12.07 21.57 -3.73
C THR A 484 13.35 21.21 -2.98
N GLU A 485 14.44 21.96 -3.18
CA GLU A 485 15.69 21.75 -2.41
C GLU A 485 15.57 22.08 -0.90
N GLU A 486 14.42 22.58 -0.41
CA GLU A 486 14.16 22.87 1.01
C GLU A 486 13.39 21.75 1.72
N HIS A 487 12.61 20.93 1.00
CA HIS A 487 11.74 19.88 1.58
C HIS A 487 11.82 18.52 0.89
N ASP A 488 12.22 18.46 -0.39
CA ASP A 488 12.11 17.27 -1.24
C ASP A 488 13.25 17.16 -2.30
N PRO A 489 14.54 17.26 -1.92
CA PRO A 489 15.65 17.27 -2.86
C PRO A 489 15.90 15.93 -3.59
N THR A 490 15.29 14.83 -3.14
CA THR A 490 15.42 13.50 -3.75
C THR A 490 14.33 13.16 -4.77
N ALA A 491 13.33 14.04 -4.97
CA ALA A 491 12.12 13.77 -5.75
C ALA A 491 12.35 13.09 -7.11
N PHE A 492 11.55 12.07 -7.41
CA PHE A 492 11.56 11.40 -8.72
C PHE A 492 11.03 12.27 -9.87
N TYR A 493 10.22 13.26 -9.54
CA TYR A 493 9.39 14.05 -10.46
C TYR A 493 9.54 15.54 -10.15
N THR A 494 9.33 16.41 -11.13
CA THR A 494 9.35 17.87 -10.94
C THR A 494 8.03 18.41 -10.37
N ALA A 495 8.05 19.62 -9.83
CA ALA A 495 6.85 20.30 -9.33
C ALA A 495 5.83 20.63 -10.43
N ASP A 496 6.26 20.78 -11.69
CA ASP A 496 5.38 20.99 -12.83
C ASP A 496 4.66 19.68 -13.21
N GLU A 497 5.39 18.55 -13.27
CA GLU A 497 4.83 17.21 -13.49
C GLU A 497 3.82 16.84 -12.39
N TYR A 498 4.20 16.99 -11.10
CA TYR A 498 3.28 16.80 -9.96
C TYR A 498 2.01 17.68 -10.08
N THR A 499 2.14 18.92 -10.54
CA THR A 499 1.00 19.83 -10.69
C THR A 499 0.01 19.33 -11.75
N GLU A 500 0.51 18.84 -12.89
CA GLU A 500 -0.31 18.29 -13.97
C GLU A 500 -0.91 16.92 -13.60
N ALA A 501 -0.11 16.06 -12.96
CA ALA A 501 -0.50 14.75 -12.45
C ALA A 501 -1.70 14.83 -11.48
N VAL A 502 -1.67 15.76 -10.52
CA VAL A 502 -2.76 15.92 -9.54
C VAL A 502 -4.03 16.52 -10.16
N GLU A 503 -3.91 17.39 -11.17
CA GLU A 503 -5.07 17.91 -11.92
C GLU A 503 -5.69 16.81 -12.83
N MET A 504 -4.88 15.91 -13.38
CA MET A 504 -5.34 14.71 -14.08
C MET A 504 -6.07 13.75 -13.12
N LEU A 505 -5.46 13.42 -11.96
CA LEU A 505 -6.06 12.52 -10.97
C LEU A 505 -7.43 13.00 -10.49
N LYS A 506 -7.59 14.31 -10.28
CA LYS A 506 -8.90 14.90 -9.97
C LYS A 506 -9.93 14.63 -11.05
N THR A 507 -9.57 14.87 -12.31
CA THR A 507 -10.44 14.63 -13.47
C THR A 507 -10.80 13.15 -13.62
N VAL A 508 -9.86 12.25 -13.31
CA VAL A 508 -10.07 10.80 -13.32
C VAL A 508 -11.05 10.36 -12.23
N ILE A 509 -10.88 10.82 -10.99
CA ILE A 509 -11.79 10.49 -9.87
C ILE A 509 -13.21 11.02 -10.11
N GLU A 510 -13.36 12.25 -10.62
CA GLU A 510 -14.66 12.83 -10.95
C GLU A 510 -15.40 12.02 -12.05
N ARG A 511 -14.72 11.66 -13.15
CA ARG A 511 -15.32 10.86 -14.24
C ARG A 511 -15.55 9.40 -13.86
N ARG A 512 -14.70 8.82 -13.01
CA ARG A 512 -14.89 7.48 -12.47
C ARG A 512 -16.18 7.39 -11.66
N ALA A 513 -16.46 8.41 -10.83
CA ALA A 513 -17.73 8.53 -10.12
C ALA A 513 -18.94 8.75 -11.06
N GLU A 514 -18.78 9.49 -12.17
CA GLU A 514 -19.83 9.60 -13.20
C GLU A 514 -20.15 8.23 -13.83
N SER A 515 -19.14 7.45 -14.21
CA SER A 515 -19.35 6.14 -14.83
C SER A 515 -19.98 5.13 -13.87
N ILE A 516 -19.50 5.06 -12.62
CA ILE A 516 -20.08 4.16 -11.61
C ILE A 516 -21.56 4.47 -11.37
N LEU A 517 -21.96 5.75 -11.27
CA LEU A 517 -23.37 6.11 -11.11
C LEU A 517 -24.22 5.74 -12.33
N GLY A 518 -23.68 5.89 -13.54
CA GLY A 518 -24.35 5.42 -14.76
C GLY A 518 -24.48 3.90 -14.84
N GLN A 519 -23.52 3.15 -14.26
CA GLN A 519 -23.60 1.69 -14.15
C GLN A 519 -24.64 1.25 -13.12
N LEU A 520 -24.70 1.92 -11.96
CA LEU A 520 -25.69 1.68 -10.90
C LEU A 520 -27.13 2.02 -11.32
N ASP A 521 -27.34 3.09 -12.11
CA ASP A 521 -28.68 3.47 -12.61
C ASP A 521 -29.10 2.74 -13.91
N GLY A 522 -28.17 1.99 -14.52
CA GLY A 522 -28.39 1.18 -15.72
C GLY A 522 -28.40 1.99 -17.03
N THR A 523 -27.88 3.22 -17.05
CA THR A 523 -27.62 3.97 -18.30
C THR A 523 -26.32 3.56 -18.98
N ILE A 524 -25.37 3.01 -18.22
CA ILE A 524 -24.10 2.42 -18.68
C ILE A 524 -24.13 0.92 -18.35
N PRO A 525 -23.62 0.02 -19.21
CA PRO A 525 -23.54 -1.39 -18.87
C PRO A 525 -22.54 -1.66 -17.73
N SER A 526 -22.97 -2.39 -16.71
CA SER A 526 -22.17 -2.68 -15.50
C SER A 526 -21.18 -3.85 -15.63
N THR A 527 -21.23 -4.60 -16.73
CA THR A 527 -20.38 -5.81 -16.98
C THR A 527 -19.50 -5.63 -18.21
N THR A 528 -18.36 -6.34 -18.23
CA THR A 528 -17.42 -6.34 -19.36
C THR A 528 -18.09 -6.72 -20.69
N ASP A 529 -18.87 -7.80 -20.71
CA ASP A 529 -19.66 -8.22 -21.88
C ASP A 529 -20.70 -7.17 -22.29
N GLY A 530 -21.32 -6.48 -21.32
CA GLY A 530 -22.28 -5.42 -21.56
C GLY A 530 -21.65 -4.22 -22.28
N GLN A 531 -20.48 -3.77 -21.82
CA GLN A 531 -19.77 -2.62 -22.42
C GLN A 531 -19.17 -2.97 -23.79
N GLN A 532 -18.75 -4.21 -24.01
CA GLN A 532 -18.37 -4.70 -25.33
C GLN A 532 -19.56 -4.76 -26.31
N ALA A 533 -20.77 -5.02 -25.80
CA ALA A 533 -22.00 -5.08 -26.61
C ALA A 533 -22.58 -3.69 -26.94
N ASP A 534 -22.50 -2.72 -26.03
CA ASP A 534 -22.87 -1.33 -26.26
C ASP A 534 -21.93 -0.35 -25.53
N SER A 535 -20.90 0.10 -26.24
CA SER A 535 -19.97 1.14 -25.76
C SER A 535 -20.46 2.57 -26.02
N SER A 536 -21.70 2.77 -26.49
CA SER A 536 -22.18 4.09 -26.94
C SER A 536 -22.70 5.01 -25.83
N THR A 537 -22.80 4.50 -24.60
CA THR A 537 -23.16 5.29 -23.39
C THR A 537 -22.01 5.45 -22.39
N LEU A 538 -20.83 4.89 -22.66
CA LEU A 538 -19.64 5.05 -21.80
C LEU A 538 -19.27 6.53 -21.62
N VAL A 539 -18.71 6.87 -20.46
CA VAL A 539 -18.15 8.20 -20.19
C VAL A 539 -16.93 8.41 -21.11
N ASP A 540 -16.92 9.53 -21.82
CA ASP A 540 -15.82 9.90 -22.71
C ASP A 540 -14.55 10.16 -21.90
N ALA A 541 -13.45 9.55 -22.32
CA ALA A 541 -12.12 9.67 -21.73
C ALA A 541 -11.05 9.96 -22.80
N SER A 542 -11.46 10.33 -24.02
CA SER A 542 -10.55 10.50 -25.18
C SER A 542 -9.66 11.75 -25.14
N ASP A 543 -9.83 12.59 -24.13
CA ASP A 543 -9.01 13.76 -23.79
C ASP A 543 -8.13 13.53 -22.53
N LEU A 544 -8.16 12.35 -21.93
CA LEU A 544 -7.31 11.98 -20.79
C LEU A 544 -6.06 11.22 -21.26
N ASP A 545 -4.93 11.49 -20.61
CA ASP A 545 -3.71 10.68 -20.72
C ASP A 545 -3.32 10.24 -19.30
N LEU A 546 -3.45 8.95 -19.01
CA LEU A 546 -3.16 8.42 -17.67
C LEU A 546 -1.66 8.33 -17.38
N SER A 547 -0.79 8.39 -18.41
CA SER A 547 0.66 8.32 -18.20
C SER A 547 1.21 9.50 -17.40
N ILE A 548 0.51 10.65 -17.44
CA ILE A 548 0.75 11.87 -16.68
C ILE A 548 0.59 11.67 -15.16
N MET A 549 -0.02 10.57 -14.70
CA MET A 549 -0.13 10.24 -13.28
C MET A 549 0.96 9.28 -12.79
N GLY A 550 1.90 8.86 -13.64
CA GLY A 550 2.88 7.82 -13.35
C GLY A 550 2.31 6.41 -13.48
N SER A 551 3.18 5.47 -13.86
CA SER A 551 2.87 4.06 -14.13
C SER A 551 4.01 3.14 -13.68
N GLN A 552 3.73 1.84 -13.63
CA GLN A 552 4.60 0.74 -13.15
C GLN A 552 6.07 0.75 -13.62
N PHE A 553 6.34 1.27 -14.82
CA PHE A 553 7.69 1.32 -15.42
C PHE A 553 8.32 2.72 -15.38
N GLY A 554 7.72 3.64 -14.63
CA GLY A 554 8.14 5.04 -14.50
C GLY A 554 7.59 5.93 -15.62
N GLY A 555 6.85 6.98 -15.27
CA GLY A 555 6.53 8.06 -16.18
C GLY A 555 7.76 8.92 -16.46
N GLY A 556 8.56 8.50 -17.45
CA GLY A 556 9.80 9.16 -17.87
C GLY A 556 9.88 9.35 -19.38
N GLY A 557 8.73 9.55 -20.04
CA GLY A 557 8.56 9.37 -21.49
C GLY A 557 8.10 10.60 -22.28
N HIS A 558 8.05 11.79 -21.67
CA HIS A 558 7.41 12.97 -22.26
C HIS A 558 8.29 13.73 -23.30
N ASP A 559 8.77 13.03 -24.34
CA ASP A 559 9.44 13.68 -25.49
C ASP A 559 8.91 13.18 -26.86
N GLY A 560 7.82 13.82 -27.31
CA GLY A 560 7.08 13.48 -28.52
C GLY A 560 7.78 13.83 -29.84
N ASN A 561 8.97 13.30 -30.11
CA ASN A 561 9.56 13.26 -31.46
C ASN A 561 10.59 12.14 -31.65
N GLY A 562 10.35 11.25 -32.62
CA GLY A 562 11.28 10.17 -32.94
C GLY A 562 12.60 10.66 -33.57
N ALA A 563 13.68 10.64 -32.78
CA ALA A 563 15.07 10.77 -33.24
C ALA A 563 16.02 9.96 -32.33
N GLU A 564 17.09 9.41 -32.91
CA GLU A 564 18.10 8.62 -32.18
C GLU A 564 18.95 9.50 -31.25
N GLY A 565 19.08 9.19 -29.96
CA GLY A 565 20.04 9.88 -29.08
C GLY A 565 19.91 9.59 -27.59
N GLY A 566 20.81 8.74 -27.06
CA GLY A 566 20.76 8.21 -25.70
C GLY A 566 20.78 9.22 -24.53
N MET A 567 20.44 8.67 -23.35
CA MET A 567 20.40 9.34 -22.05
C MET A 567 21.58 10.29 -21.83
N MET A 568 21.28 11.54 -21.50
CA MET A 568 22.25 12.49 -20.94
C MET A 568 21.85 12.80 -19.49
N GLY A 569 22.55 12.18 -18.54
CA GLY A 569 22.27 12.33 -17.11
C GLY A 569 22.35 13.79 -16.63
N HIS A 570 21.46 14.15 -15.70
CA HIS A 570 21.52 15.44 -15.02
C HIS A 570 22.65 15.43 -13.97
N GLY A 571 23.46 16.50 -13.97
CA GLY A 571 24.75 16.48 -13.28
C GLY A 571 24.67 16.72 -11.77
N GLY A 572 24.71 15.63 -10.99
CA GLY A 572 25.03 15.68 -9.56
C GLY A 572 26.40 16.32 -9.27
N LYS A 573 26.50 17.05 -8.15
CA LYS A 573 27.69 17.85 -7.79
C LYS A 573 28.74 16.97 -7.06
N MET A 574 29.90 16.72 -7.67
CA MET A 574 31.03 16.14 -6.95
C MET A 574 31.51 17.05 -5.79
N MET A 575 31.32 16.62 -4.55
CA MET A 575 31.94 17.21 -3.35
C MET A 575 33.43 16.84 -3.28
N PRO A 576 34.36 17.81 -3.10
CA PRO A 576 35.80 17.50 -3.02
C PRO A 576 36.38 17.57 -1.59
N GLY A 577 36.79 16.42 -1.06
CA GLY A 577 37.63 16.30 0.16
C GLY A 577 38.64 15.14 0.04
N ALA A 578 39.85 15.20 0.59
CA ALA A 578 40.53 16.34 1.23
C ALA A 578 42.08 16.22 1.20
N ALA A 579 42.75 17.35 1.41
CA ALA A 579 44.13 17.50 1.91
C ALA A 579 45.32 16.87 1.15
N GLY A 580 46.01 17.69 0.34
CA GLY A 580 47.42 17.52 -0.03
C GLY A 580 48.18 18.86 0.09
N GLN A 581 49.27 18.91 0.87
CA GLN A 581 50.00 20.17 1.17
C GLN A 581 51.11 20.51 0.15
N GLN A 582 51.50 21.79 0.16
CA GLN A 582 52.71 22.46 -0.43
C GLN A 582 52.48 23.23 -1.74
N SER A 583 53.12 24.38 -2.02
CA SER A 583 53.73 25.47 -1.22
C SER A 583 54.37 26.52 -2.15
N GLU A 584 54.21 27.84 -1.92
CA GLU A 584 55.03 28.95 -2.49
C GLU A 584 55.00 29.08 -4.06
N ASP A 585 55.03 30.21 -4.79
CA ASP A 585 55.48 31.59 -4.56
C ASP A 585 55.12 32.50 -5.79
N THR A 586 55.33 33.81 -5.65
CA THR A 586 55.54 34.84 -6.71
C THR A 586 54.44 35.22 -7.74
N ALA A 587 54.08 36.50 -7.64
CA ALA A 587 53.28 37.34 -8.54
C ALA A 587 53.85 37.59 -9.96
N ALA A 588 52.96 37.97 -10.90
CA ALA A 588 53.17 39.09 -11.83
C ALA A 588 51.87 39.58 -12.54
N ALA A 589 51.84 40.87 -12.86
CA ALA A 589 51.00 41.56 -13.86
C ALA A 589 51.98 42.38 -14.77
N PRO A 590 51.62 43.08 -15.88
CA PRO A 590 50.30 43.65 -16.23
C PRO A 590 49.99 43.68 -17.77
N ASP A 591 49.18 44.66 -18.21
CA ASP A 591 49.04 45.24 -19.57
C ASP A 591 48.28 44.43 -20.66
N ASP A 592 47.48 45.02 -21.58
CA ASP A 592 46.92 46.39 -21.74
C ASP A 592 45.74 46.37 -22.77
N ALA A 593 44.89 47.41 -22.77
CA ALA A 593 43.96 47.88 -23.83
C ALA A 593 42.82 46.93 -24.31
N SER A 594 41.60 47.39 -24.68
CA SER A 594 41.15 48.73 -25.11
C SER A 594 39.62 48.97 -24.97
N GLN A 595 39.25 50.27 -25.00
CA GLN A 595 37.93 50.93 -25.09
C GLN A 595 38.17 52.25 -25.89
N PRO A 596 37.19 53.13 -26.28
CA PRO A 596 35.81 53.30 -25.80
C PRO A 596 34.74 53.70 -26.89
N SER A 597 33.57 54.21 -26.44
CA SER A 597 32.69 55.26 -27.04
C SER A 597 31.98 55.00 -28.39
N THR A 598 30.65 55.02 -28.58
CA THR A 598 29.50 55.91 -28.18
C THR A 598 29.18 57.09 -29.12
N ASP A 599 27.95 57.11 -29.66
CA ASP A 599 27.00 58.25 -29.84
C ASP A 599 25.72 57.70 -30.54
N ALA A 600 24.44 58.03 -30.26
CA ALA A 600 23.74 59.29 -29.92
C ALA A 600 23.45 60.19 -31.17
N THR A 601 22.26 60.79 -31.42
CA THR A 601 20.90 60.73 -30.78
C THR A 601 19.82 60.79 -31.92
N THR A 602 18.57 61.30 -31.92
CA THR A 602 17.77 62.23 -31.09
C THR A 602 16.26 62.17 -31.45
N ASP A 603 15.36 62.40 -30.48
CA ASP A 603 13.98 62.97 -30.63
C ASP A 603 12.86 62.20 -31.41
N THR A 604 11.55 62.38 -31.17
CA THR A 604 10.84 63.59 -30.63
C THR A 604 9.54 63.35 -29.83
N THR A 605 9.25 64.28 -28.89
CA THR A 605 7.92 64.81 -28.42
C THR A 605 6.93 64.05 -27.48
N GLN A 606 6.84 64.59 -26.24
CA GLN A 606 5.65 65.19 -25.57
C GLN A 606 4.56 64.39 -24.78
N THR A 607 4.58 64.59 -23.44
CA THR A 607 3.45 64.93 -22.50
C THR A 607 2.25 63.97 -22.32
N THR A 608 1.52 63.90 -21.17
CA THR A 608 1.44 64.75 -19.95
C THR A 608 1.02 63.89 -18.73
N ALA A 609 1.10 64.40 -17.49
CA ALA A 609 0.60 63.72 -16.28
C ALA A 609 -0.17 64.66 -15.33
N THR A 610 -1.19 64.15 -14.62
CA THR A 610 -1.73 64.74 -13.35
C THR A 610 -2.48 63.68 -12.52
N GLN A 611 -2.64 63.94 -11.22
CA GLN A 611 -3.15 63.03 -10.17
C GLN A 611 -4.70 63.09 -10.01
N SER A 612 -5.32 62.14 -9.27
CA SER A 612 -5.95 62.41 -7.94
C SER A 612 -6.88 61.30 -7.37
N ALA A 613 -6.85 61.19 -6.03
CA ALA A 613 -7.94 60.84 -5.08
C ALA A 613 -8.41 59.37 -4.83
N GLN A 614 -8.68 59.07 -3.55
CA GLN A 614 -9.46 57.94 -3.00
C GLN A 614 -10.98 58.18 -3.17
N PRO A 615 -11.83 57.14 -3.07
CA PRO A 615 -12.64 56.89 -1.84
C PRO A 615 -13.01 55.38 -1.63
N PRO A 616 -13.98 54.97 -0.75
CA PRO A 616 -14.17 55.23 0.69
C PRO A 616 -14.47 53.96 1.55
N GLU A 617 -14.64 54.10 2.87
CA GLU A 617 -15.35 53.14 3.74
C GLU A 617 -16.84 53.53 3.96
N VAL A 618 -17.79 52.59 3.81
CA VAL A 618 -19.16 52.55 4.39
C VAL A 618 -19.61 51.06 4.38
N GLY A 619 -20.33 50.48 5.37
CA GLY A 619 -20.76 51.00 6.67
C GLY A 619 -21.67 50.04 7.47
N GLY A 620 -22.50 49.20 6.83
CA GLY A 620 -23.23 48.08 7.43
C GLY A 620 -24.78 48.14 7.40
N GLU A 621 -25.42 46.97 7.48
CA GLU A 621 -26.62 46.66 8.30
C GLU A 621 -26.90 45.14 8.32
N LYS A 622 -27.66 44.64 9.32
CA LYS A 622 -28.05 43.22 9.46
C LYS A 622 -29.52 42.99 9.05
N PRO A 623 -29.87 41.82 8.47
CA PRO A 623 -31.18 41.21 8.65
C PRO A 623 -31.20 40.27 9.88
N SER A 624 -32.36 40.11 10.51
CA SER A 624 -32.60 39.16 11.61
C SER A 624 -33.58 38.07 11.19
N GLY A 625 -33.34 36.83 11.63
CA GLY A 625 -34.24 35.69 11.44
C GLY A 625 -34.08 34.70 12.60
N THR A 626 -35.18 34.22 13.15
CA THR A 626 -35.22 33.42 14.39
C THR A 626 -35.94 32.08 14.15
N PRO A 627 -35.29 30.93 14.41
CA PRO A 627 -35.97 29.64 14.62
C PRO A 627 -36.47 29.50 16.07
N PRO A 628 -37.52 28.70 16.33
CA PRO A 628 -38.19 28.63 17.65
C PRO A 628 -37.52 27.71 18.67
N ASP A 629 -37.90 27.88 19.94
CA ASP A 629 -37.39 27.13 21.10
C ASP A 629 -37.73 25.62 21.10
N GLY A 630 -36.86 24.83 21.76
CA GLY A 630 -37.38 23.94 22.81
C GLY A 630 -36.82 22.52 22.93
N GLN A 631 -35.67 22.37 23.60
CA GLN A 631 -35.58 21.58 24.85
C GLN A 631 -34.20 21.72 25.52
N THR A 632 -34.15 21.52 26.85
CA THR A 632 -32.94 21.70 27.67
C THR A 632 -32.79 20.52 28.65
N PRO A 633 -31.63 19.84 28.71
CA PRO A 633 -31.32 18.92 29.80
C PRO A 633 -30.95 19.69 31.09
N PRO A 634 -31.09 19.09 32.29
CA PRO A 634 -31.04 19.81 33.56
C PRO A 634 -29.63 19.98 34.17
N ASP A 635 -29.45 21.07 34.92
CA ASP A 635 -28.28 21.33 35.77
C ASP A 635 -28.03 20.22 36.82
N MET A 636 -26.75 19.94 37.07
CA MET A 636 -26.24 19.33 38.30
C MET A 636 -25.20 20.27 38.92
N ALA A 637 -25.56 20.92 40.03
CA ALA A 637 -24.74 21.95 40.65
C ALA A 637 -23.53 21.37 41.41
N SER A 638 -22.40 22.07 41.38
CA SER A 638 -21.28 21.87 42.29
C SER A 638 -20.93 23.18 43.01
N GLU A 639 -21.13 23.19 44.33
CA GLU A 639 -20.53 24.22 45.19
C GLU A 639 -19.07 23.85 45.48
N SER A 640 -18.14 24.79 45.33
CA SER A 640 -17.04 24.91 46.29
C SER A 640 -16.44 26.32 46.25
N ASN A 641 -16.11 26.84 47.43
CA ASN A 641 -15.42 28.12 47.61
C ASN A 641 -14.71 28.08 48.97
N LEU A 642 -13.60 28.83 49.09
CA LEU A 642 -12.66 28.89 50.22
C LEU A 642 -11.78 27.62 50.42
N SER A 643 -10.62 27.65 51.09
CA SER A 643 -9.48 28.60 51.11
C SER A 643 -8.56 28.22 52.29
N THR A 644 -7.35 27.72 51.99
CA THR A 644 -6.09 27.85 52.77
C THR A 644 -5.98 27.49 54.27
N THR A 645 -4.78 27.05 54.66
CA THR A 645 -4.17 27.06 56.03
C THR A 645 -4.86 26.25 57.14
N SER A 646 -4.30 25.07 57.47
CA SER A 646 -3.22 24.94 58.48
C SER A 646 -2.58 23.56 58.44
#